data_AF-A0A7Y4RDM5-F1
#
_entry.id   AF-A0A7Y4RDM5-F1
#
_cell.length_a   1.000
_cell.length_b   1.000
_cell.length_c   1.000
_cell.angle_alpha   90.00
_cell.angle_beta   90.00
_cell.angle_gamma   90.00
#
_symmetry.space_group_name_H-M   'P 1'
#
loop_
_entity.id
_entity.type
_entity.pdbx_description
1 polymer ?
#
loop_
_entity_poly.entity_id
_entity_poly.type
_entity_poly.pdbx_seq_one_letter_code
_entity_poly.pdbx_strand_id
1 'polypeptide(L)'
;MGDDAERETTDTTAPTVSSTDPADGATDVAINAEFTVIFSEAMDASTITAATFTMTGPDETAMAGTRAFDAGNNTATFAPTGDLTSDTEFTVTITTGVEDLAGNALASNFVWTFTTAPGTSTPAATAPTVSSTSPADRATGVAINRRIAATFSGGMNASSVVAAFTVTGPGETPVIGTVAHDVRSDIATFTPEIDLTQDTLHTATITTEAMDLAGSALASDFVWTFTTGITPDATAPLVNLTIPANAATGVVINTIITATFSEAMNPSTITAASLMLVGPGETPVFGDVTYAAVGTTASITPAGNLTPGGSYTATITTAVQDLAGNALAVNKSWTFTTAASAPAGDNAAPAVSSTNPADTATDVPINQRINATFSEAMNPLTLSTAHYTVTGPGATSVTGTVSYDVPSSIATFVPTTDLAPNVLFTARITTGVKDLAGNALATEFVWTFTTADTPAGQAPVDLQSATTFAILAGAGVTNVNNPGTIINGDIGTSPTPAVGGFPPGVLNGTLHASDPIAELAKLDLTTAYNDAAGRSINVVTIADGELGGLTLAPGLYMSAPGSFAITSVDLTLDAQGDANAVYVFQMPSSTLTVGNGRQVILSGGAKASNIFWQVGSSATLGTTSVFKGTIMADQAITLETGATLDGRALARIAAVSLDTNVITIPAP
;
A
#
# COMPACT_ATOMS: atom_id res chain seq x y z
N MET A 1 -11.03 -28.23 50.30
CA MET A 1 -9.59 -28.38 49.96
C MET A 1 -9.52 -28.69 48.49
N GLY A 2 -8.78 -27.86 47.76
CA GLY A 2 -8.67 -27.89 46.30
C GLY A 2 -8.79 -26.47 45.77
N ASP A 3 -7.87 -25.62 46.19
CA ASP A 3 -7.62 -24.28 45.65
C ASP A 3 -6.66 -24.50 44.47
N ASP A 4 -7.17 -24.33 43.25
CA ASP A 4 -6.41 -24.47 42.01
C ASP A 4 -5.85 -23.09 41.67
N ALA A 5 -4.75 -22.75 42.35
CA ALA A 5 -4.00 -21.55 42.06
C ALA A 5 -3.28 -21.75 40.72
N GLU A 6 -3.68 -20.97 39.72
CA GLU A 6 -2.92 -20.73 38.50
C GLU A 6 -1.46 -20.44 38.87
N ARG A 7 -0.55 -21.36 38.54
CA ARG A 7 0.88 -21.14 38.66
C ARG A 7 1.30 -20.19 37.54
N GLU A 8 1.30 -18.89 37.85
CA GLU A 8 2.15 -17.90 37.19
C GLU A 8 3.58 -18.44 37.16
N THR A 9 4.08 -18.79 35.98
CA THR A 9 5.47 -19.18 35.81
C THR A 9 6.33 -17.95 36.04
N THR A 10 7.13 -17.95 37.11
CA THR A 10 8.09 -16.88 37.39
C THR A 10 9.07 -16.76 36.24
N ASP A 11 9.14 -15.58 35.61
CA ASP A 11 10.14 -15.27 34.59
C ASP A 11 11.54 -15.33 35.22
N THR A 12 12.43 -16.09 34.58
CA THR A 12 13.83 -16.26 35.00
C THR A 12 14.80 -15.89 33.87
N THR A 13 14.30 -15.32 32.78
CA THR A 13 15.12 -14.99 31.63
C THR A 13 15.76 -13.62 31.87
N ALA A 14 17.06 -13.50 31.65
CA ALA A 14 17.70 -12.20 31.75
C ALA A 14 17.36 -11.36 30.50
N PRO A 15 17.05 -10.06 30.67
CA PRO A 15 16.88 -9.17 29.53
C PRO A 15 18.19 -9.05 28.74
N THR A 16 18.08 -8.70 27.46
CA THR A 16 19.18 -8.42 26.54
C THR A 16 18.91 -7.13 25.78
N VAL A 17 19.95 -6.49 25.24
CA VAL A 17 19.79 -5.36 24.32
C VAL A 17 19.58 -5.92 22.91
N SER A 18 18.45 -5.59 22.29
CA SER A 18 18.10 -6.03 20.94
C SER A 18 18.70 -5.12 19.87
N SER A 19 18.70 -3.80 20.09
CA SER A 19 19.30 -2.83 19.15
C SER A 19 19.70 -1.51 19.83
N THR A 20 20.55 -0.74 19.14
CA THR A 20 21.00 0.60 19.54
C THR A 20 20.99 1.56 18.35
N ASP A 21 20.66 2.82 18.60
CA ASP A 21 20.87 3.93 17.67
C ASP A 21 21.65 5.05 18.38
N PRO A 22 22.83 5.46 17.88
CA PRO A 22 23.57 4.88 16.75
C PRO A 22 23.96 3.43 16.99
N ALA A 23 24.10 2.68 15.89
CA ALA A 23 24.60 1.31 15.92
C ALA A 23 26.05 1.26 16.45
N ASP A 24 26.46 0.11 17.00
CA ASP A 24 27.84 -0.08 17.46
C ASP A 24 28.85 0.15 16.33
N GLY A 25 29.85 0.98 16.61
CA GLY A 25 30.89 1.41 15.67
C GLY A 25 30.43 2.45 14.65
N ALA A 26 29.23 3.05 14.80
CA ALA A 26 28.76 4.08 13.87
C ALA A 26 29.76 5.26 13.78
N THR A 27 30.06 5.70 12.56
CA THR A 27 30.87 6.89 12.28
C THR A 27 29.98 8.03 11.78
N ASP A 28 30.53 9.25 11.78
CA ASP A 28 29.82 10.46 11.32
C ASP A 28 28.52 10.75 12.09
N VAL A 29 28.46 10.33 13.35
CA VAL A 29 27.32 10.61 14.22
C VAL A 29 27.24 12.12 14.47
N ALA A 30 26.03 12.67 14.39
CA ALA A 30 25.80 14.07 14.67
C ALA A 30 26.20 14.42 16.11
N ILE A 31 26.87 15.55 16.30
CA ILE A 31 27.33 15.99 17.62
C ILE A 31 26.18 16.24 18.60
N ASN A 32 24.95 16.39 18.13
CA ASN A 32 23.75 16.60 18.95
C ASN A 32 22.79 15.41 18.93
N ALA A 33 23.23 14.23 18.49
CA ALA A 33 22.40 13.03 18.42
C ALA A 33 21.82 12.64 19.80
N GLU A 34 20.57 12.21 19.81
CA GLU A 34 20.00 11.41 20.91
C GLU A 34 20.30 9.93 20.68
N PHE A 35 20.39 9.17 21.76
CA PHE A 35 20.79 7.76 21.75
C PHE A 35 19.63 6.89 22.22
N THR A 36 19.32 5.80 21.52
CA THR A 36 18.29 4.86 21.94
C THR A 36 18.83 3.44 22.09
N VAL A 37 18.25 2.70 23.04
CA VAL A 37 18.50 1.29 23.30
C VAL A 37 17.18 0.58 23.42
N ILE A 38 17.00 -0.50 22.66
CA ILE A 38 15.82 -1.35 22.74
C ILE A 38 16.20 -2.64 23.50
N PHE A 39 15.35 -3.03 24.44
CA PHE A 39 15.50 -4.26 25.21
C PHE A 39 14.62 -5.38 24.66
N SER A 40 15.08 -6.61 24.83
CA SER A 40 14.38 -7.82 24.43
C SER A 40 13.02 -8.02 25.11
N GLU A 41 12.80 -7.35 26.25
CA GLU A 41 11.63 -7.52 27.10
C GLU A 41 11.33 -6.27 27.94
N ALA A 42 10.24 -6.32 28.72
CA ALA A 42 9.79 -5.21 29.53
C ALA A 42 10.73 -4.95 30.72
N MET A 43 11.27 -3.74 30.78
CA MET A 43 12.23 -3.34 31.82
C MET A 43 11.55 -2.62 32.99
N ASP A 44 12.09 -2.76 34.20
CA ASP A 44 11.75 -1.86 35.31
C ASP A 44 12.39 -0.49 35.06
N ALA A 45 11.54 0.46 34.64
CA ALA A 45 11.92 1.84 34.36
C ALA A 45 12.70 2.51 35.51
N SER A 46 12.47 2.11 36.76
CA SER A 46 13.15 2.67 37.93
C SER A 46 14.63 2.28 38.02
N THR A 47 15.03 1.20 37.33
CA THR A 47 16.42 0.73 37.26
C THR A 47 17.22 1.41 36.17
N ILE A 48 16.59 2.18 35.26
CA ILE A 48 17.25 2.94 34.18
C ILE A 48 17.58 4.35 34.69
N THR A 49 18.81 4.53 35.16
CA THR A 49 19.24 5.70 35.92
C THR A 49 20.58 6.26 35.44
N ALA A 50 21.02 7.35 36.08
CA ALA A 50 22.37 7.92 35.99
C ALA A 50 23.50 6.88 36.13
N ALA A 51 23.29 5.82 36.90
CA ALA A 51 24.31 4.82 37.22
C ALA A 51 24.30 3.60 36.29
N THR A 52 23.20 3.37 35.56
CA THR A 52 22.97 2.13 34.81
C THR A 52 22.90 2.31 33.31
N PHE A 53 22.60 3.52 32.84
CA PHE A 53 22.72 3.91 31.43
C PHE A 53 23.72 5.09 31.36
N THR A 54 24.98 4.82 31.06
CA THR A 54 26.05 5.82 31.09
C THR A 54 26.62 6.06 29.70
N MET A 55 27.16 7.26 29.48
CA MET A 55 27.96 7.59 28.31
C MET A 55 29.26 8.26 28.78
N THR A 56 30.37 7.88 28.16
CA THR A 56 31.69 8.45 28.42
C THR A 56 32.34 8.88 27.11
N GLY A 57 33.01 10.04 27.13
CA GLY A 57 33.91 10.45 26.07
C GLY A 57 35.32 9.84 26.23
N PRO A 58 36.31 10.37 25.50
CA PRO A 58 37.71 9.99 25.64
C PRO A 58 38.20 10.10 27.09
N ASP A 59 39.14 9.23 27.47
CA ASP A 59 39.67 9.16 28.85
C ASP A 59 38.62 8.85 29.93
N GLU A 60 37.53 8.15 29.56
CA GLU A 60 36.41 7.76 30.44
C GLU A 60 35.67 8.95 31.09
N THR A 61 35.71 10.14 30.47
CA THR A 61 35.00 11.31 31.01
C THR A 61 33.49 11.13 30.89
N ALA A 62 32.78 11.07 32.02
CA ALA A 62 31.33 10.91 32.04
C ALA A 62 30.60 12.09 31.40
N MET A 63 29.66 11.77 30.50
CA MET A 63 28.84 12.75 29.80
C MET A 63 27.51 12.94 30.51
N ALA A 64 27.11 14.20 30.69
CA ALA A 64 25.82 14.55 31.27
C ALA A 64 24.70 14.42 30.22
N GLY A 65 23.55 13.93 30.65
CA GLY A 65 22.39 13.70 29.80
C GLY A 65 21.16 13.30 30.60
N THR A 66 19.98 13.53 30.02
CA THR A 66 18.70 13.04 30.54
C THR A 66 18.42 11.63 30.01
N ARG A 67 17.55 10.90 30.71
CA ARG A 67 17.17 9.54 30.35
C ARG A 67 15.66 9.41 30.43
N ALA A 68 15.10 8.72 29.46
CA ALA A 68 13.69 8.38 29.43
C ALA A 68 13.55 6.89 29.13
N PHE A 69 12.47 6.28 29.61
CA PHE A 69 12.11 4.91 29.24
C PHE A 69 10.67 4.88 28.77
N ASP A 70 10.46 4.34 27.57
CA ASP A 70 9.16 4.06 27.01
C ASP A 70 8.83 2.57 27.23
N ALA A 71 7.97 2.31 28.21
CA ALA A 71 7.54 0.96 28.58
C ALA A 71 6.67 0.28 27.53
N GLY A 72 5.98 1.03 26.66
CA GLY A 72 5.23 0.44 25.54
C GLY A 72 6.19 -0.12 24.48
N ASN A 73 7.40 0.43 24.41
CA ASN A 73 8.38 0.15 23.39
C ASN A 73 9.69 -0.46 23.92
N ASN A 74 9.79 -0.83 25.20
CA ASN A 74 11.01 -1.33 25.81
C ASN A 74 12.26 -0.52 25.41
N THR A 75 12.10 0.80 25.25
CA THR A 75 13.12 1.67 24.65
C THR A 75 13.59 2.66 25.70
N ALA A 76 14.90 2.65 25.98
CA ALA A 76 15.55 3.69 26.77
C ALA A 76 16.20 4.71 25.84
N THR A 77 16.02 5.99 26.14
CA THR A 77 16.66 7.10 25.44
C THR A 77 17.63 7.80 26.37
N PHE A 78 18.81 8.19 25.85
CA PHE A 78 19.74 9.11 26.50
C PHE A 78 19.91 10.35 25.61
N ALA A 79 19.65 11.53 26.16
CA ALA A 79 19.83 12.80 25.46
C ALA A 79 20.95 13.61 26.15
N PRO A 80 22.08 13.88 25.49
CA PRO A 80 23.16 14.68 26.07
C PRO A 80 22.69 16.09 26.42
N THR A 81 23.21 16.69 27.50
CA THR A 81 22.85 18.06 27.90
C THR A 81 23.43 19.16 27.00
N GLY A 82 24.20 18.79 25.97
CA GLY A 82 24.79 19.69 24.98
C GLY A 82 25.57 18.92 23.94
N ASP A 83 26.04 19.63 22.92
CA ASP A 83 26.77 19.02 21.79
C ASP A 83 28.02 18.27 22.27
N LEU A 84 28.18 17.08 21.71
CA LEU A 84 29.36 16.25 21.81
C LEU A 84 30.54 16.89 21.06
N THR A 85 31.75 16.56 21.48
CA THR A 85 32.95 16.98 20.74
C THR A 85 33.00 16.28 19.40
N SER A 86 33.36 16.99 18.33
CA SER A 86 33.50 16.46 16.97
C SER A 86 34.72 15.54 16.82
N ASP A 87 34.73 14.67 15.82
CA ASP A 87 35.82 13.70 15.54
C ASP A 87 36.22 12.89 16.78
N THR A 88 35.23 12.54 17.60
CA THR A 88 35.47 11.97 18.92
C THR A 88 34.70 10.67 19.08
N GLU A 89 35.41 9.63 19.54
CA GLU A 89 34.80 8.37 19.93
C GLU A 89 34.19 8.49 21.33
N PHE A 90 32.94 8.05 21.46
CA PHE A 90 32.20 7.94 22.71
C PHE A 90 31.84 6.48 22.95
N THR A 91 31.78 6.11 24.22
CA THR A 91 31.37 4.78 24.69
C THR A 91 30.08 4.93 25.48
N VAL A 92 29.10 4.07 25.20
CA VAL A 92 27.86 4.00 25.94
C VAL A 92 27.77 2.64 26.63
N THR A 93 27.27 2.63 27.85
CA THR A 93 27.20 1.41 28.67
C THR A 93 25.83 1.29 29.31
N ILE A 94 25.18 0.13 29.10
CA ILE A 94 24.09 -0.34 29.94
C ILE A 94 24.66 -1.37 30.91
N THR A 95 24.57 -1.12 32.21
CA THR A 95 25.16 -1.99 33.22
C THR A 95 24.24 -3.15 33.58
N THR A 96 24.79 -4.18 34.25
CA THR A 96 24.00 -5.25 34.90
C THR A 96 23.10 -4.75 36.04
N GLY A 97 23.01 -3.44 36.29
CA GLY A 97 22.08 -2.87 37.26
C GLY A 97 20.70 -2.56 36.69
N VAL A 98 20.50 -2.72 35.37
CA VAL A 98 19.15 -2.66 34.77
C VAL A 98 18.49 -4.02 34.89
N GLU A 99 17.25 -4.04 35.37
CA GLU A 99 16.46 -5.25 35.62
C GLU A 99 15.13 -5.22 34.85
N ASP A 100 14.61 -6.40 34.52
CA ASP A 100 13.25 -6.58 34.01
C ASP A 100 12.19 -6.39 35.12
N LEU A 101 10.91 -6.50 34.77
CA LEU A 101 9.81 -6.42 35.76
C LEU A 101 9.77 -7.58 36.77
N ALA A 102 10.48 -8.68 36.49
CA ALA A 102 10.61 -9.84 37.37
C ALA A 102 11.87 -9.78 38.27
N GLY A 103 12.73 -8.78 38.09
CA GLY A 103 13.99 -8.58 38.81
C GLY A 103 15.17 -9.36 38.22
N ASN A 104 15.10 -9.87 36.99
CA ASN A 104 16.27 -10.43 36.33
C ASN A 104 17.12 -9.30 35.74
N ALA A 105 18.39 -9.26 36.10
CA ALA A 105 19.36 -8.30 35.60
C ALA A 105 19.91 -8.70 34.22
N LEU A 106 20.39 -7.72 33.45
CA LEU A 106 21.26 -7.98 32.28
C LEU A 106 22.41 -8.93 32.69
N ALA A 107 22.66 -9.95 31.86
CA ALA A 107 23.67 -10.98 32.16
C ALA A 107 25.11 -10.43 32.20
N SER A 108 25.38 -9.36 31.44
CA SER A 108 26.65 -8.63 31.42
C SER A 108 26.40 -7.18 31.03
N ASN A 109 27.33 -6.28 31.34
CA ASN A 109 27.27 -4.92 30.81
C ASN A 109 27.23 -4.96 29.28
N PHE A 110 26.29 -4.25 28.69
CA PHE A 110 26.25 -4.01 27.26
C PHE A 110 27.00 -2.72 26.97
N VAL A 111 28.03 -2.79 26.13
CA VAL A 111 28.92 -1.67 25.83
C VAL A 111 29.02 -1.54 24.32
N TRP A 112 28.82 -0.33 23.81
CA TRP A 112 29.02 -0.02 22.40
C TRP A 112 29.68 1.34 22.23
N THR A 113 30.21 1.57 21.04
CA THR A 113 30.95 2.78 20.70
C THR A 113 30.38 3.47 19.47
N PHE A 114 30.64 4.77 19.33
CA PHE A 114 30.37 5.51 18.11
C PHE A 114 31.35 6.70 17.99
N THR A 115 31.56 7.20 16.78
CA THR A 115 32.43 8.36 16.50
C THR A 115 31.63 9.50 15.90
N THR A 116 31.74 10.68 16.49
CA THR A 116 31.12 11.91 15.98
C THR A 116 31.82 12.45 14.75
N ALA A 117 31.09 13.13 13.86
CA ALA A 117 31.64 13.69 12.61
C ALA A 117 32.78 14.71 12.83
N PRO A 118 33.79 14.81 11.94
CA PRO A 118 34.87 15.80 12.04
C PRO A 118 34.42 17.26 11.84
N GLY A 119 34.89 18.16 12.70
CA GLY A 119 34.44 19.55 12.77
C GLY A 119 34.67 20.40 11.50
N THR A 120 33.61 21.13 11.10
CA THR A 120 33.44 22.10 9.99
C THR A 120 33.01 21.58 8.63
N SER A 121 32.88 20.27 8.44
CA SER A 121 31.93 19.74 7.48
C SER A 121 30.94 18.90 8.25
N THR A 122 29.83 19.50 8.69
CA THR A 122 28.60 18.73 8.63
C THR A 122 28.57 18.18 7.19
N PRO A 123 28.59 16.86 6.95
CA PRO A 123 27.89 16.36 5.78
C PRO A 123 26.55 17.07 5.87
N ALA A 124 26.13 17.82 4.84
CA ALA A 124 24.85 18.51 4.91
C ALA A 124 23.84 17.44 5.31
N ALA A 125 23.37 17.49 6.56
CA ALA A 125 22.49 16.48 7.09
C ALA A 125 21.32 16.50 6.13
N THR A 126 21.13 15.40 5.42
CA THR A 126 20.07 15.31 4.43
C THR A 126 18.80 15.51 5.23
N ALA A 127 18.17 16.67 5.04
CA ALA A 127 16.99 17.04 5.79
C ALA A 127 16.01 15.86 5.77
N PRO A 128 15.41 15.49 6.91
CA PRO A 128 14.42 14.44 6.91
C PRO A 128 13.31 14.76 5.92
N THR A 129 12.72 13.71 5.36
CA THR A 129 11.58 13.82 4.44
C THR A 129 10.47 12.90 4.90
N VAL A 130 9.23 13.21 4.51
CA VAL A 130 8.10 12.29 4.67
C VAL A 130 8.14 11.31 3.49
N SER A 131 8.36 10.03 3.78
CA SER A 131 8.51 8.96 2.80
C SER A 131 7.18 8.38 2.33
N SER A 132 6.13 8.42 3.18
CA SER A 132 4.77 8.00 2.81
C SER A 132 3.70 8.58 3.75
N THR A 133 2.43 8.61 3.30
CA THR A 133 1.28 9.03 4.11
C THR A 133 0.10 8.06 3.99
N SER A 134 -0.71 7.98 5.04
CA SER A 134 -2.00 7.28 5.07
C SER A 134 -3.04 8.15 5.77
N PRO A 135 -4.12 8.60 5.11
CA PRO A 135 -4.42 8.38 3.69
C PRO A 135 -3.35 8.98 2.77
N ALA A 136 -3.23 8.41 1.57
CA ALA A 136 -2.39 8.98 0.53
C ALA A 136 -2.88 10.39 0.15
N ASP A 137 -1.98 11.23 -0.36
CA ASP A 137 -2.35 12.57 -0.82
C ASP A 137 -3.50 12.52 -1.84
N ARG A 138 -4.49 13.38 -1.64
CA ARG A 138 -5.74 13.50 -2.40
C ARG A 138 -6.63 12.26 -2.38
N ALA A 139 -6.45 11.34 -1.42
CA ALA A 139 -7.36 10.22 -1.26
C ALA A 139 -8.81 10.69 -1.02
N THR A 140 -9.78 10.03 -1.65
CA THR A 140 -11.22 10.30 -1.49
C THR A 140 -11.93 9.12 -0.86
N GLY A 141 -13.06 9.35 -0.18
CA GLY A 141 -13.83 8.28 0.46
C GLY A 141 -13.13 7.72 1.71
N VAL A 142 -12.26 8.51 2.33
CA VAL A 142 -11.57 8.11 3.57
C VAL A 142 -12.59 7.92 4.69
N ALA A 143 -12.54 6.79 5.38
CA ALA A 143 -13.45 6.52 6.48
C ALA A 143 -13.34 7.59 7.59
N ILE A 144 -14.48 7.96 8.17
CA ILE A 144 -14.56 9.07 9.13
C ILE A 144 -13.83 8.81 10.45
N ASN A 145 -13.66 7.55 10.85
CA ASN A 145 -12.94 7.12 12.06
C ASN A 145 -11.44 6.87 11.83
N ARG A 146 -10.92 7.22 10.64
CA ARG A 146 -9.55 6.86 10.26
C ARG A 146 -8.52 7.79 10.90
N ARG A 147 -7.51 7.20 11.55
CA ARG A 147 -6.29 7.89 11.99
C ARG A 147 -5.41 8.24 10.79
N ILE A 148 -4.67 9.34 10.93
CA ILE A 148 -3.83 9.89 9.86
C ILE A 148 -2.37 9.62 10.21
N ALA A 149 -1.62 8.99 9.31
CA ALA A 149 -0.24 8.58 9.54
C ALA A 149 0.72 9.14 8.48
N ALA A 150 1.97 9.36 8.89
CA ALA A 150 3.08 9.74 8.03
C ALA A 150 4.34 8.97 8.46
N THR A 151 5.09 8.44 7.49
CA THR A 151 6.37 7.77 7.69
C THR A 151 7.51 8.71 7.29
N PHE A 152 8.58 8.78 8.07
CA PHE A 152 9.75 9.59 7.77
C PHE A 152 10.85 8.81 7.03
N SER A 153 11.86 9.50 6.54
CA SER A 153 13.02 8.89 5.87
C SER A 153 14.10 8.39 6.82
N GLY A 154 13.92 8.58 8.13
CA GLY A 154 14.81 8.10 9.19
C GLY A 154 14.37 8.61 10.56
N GLY A 155 15.20 8.33 11.57
CA GLY A 155 14.95 8.62 12.98
C GLY A 155 14.57 10.07 13.26
N MET A 156 13.38 10.28 13.81
CA MET A 156 12.88 11.61 14.17
C MET A 156 12.86 11.84 15.68
N ASN A 157 13.12 13.07 16.12
CA ASN A 157 12.86 13.46 17.50
C ASN A 157 11.35 13.47 17.76
N ALA A 158 10.89 12.53 18.58
CA ALA A 158 9.47 12.28 18.81
C ALA A 158 8.72 13.52 19.33
N SER A 159 9.35 14.31 20.21
CA SER A 159 8.71 15.51 20.79
C SER A 159 8.48 16.61 19.74
N SER A 160 9.42 16.79 18.83
CA SER A 160 9.32 17.75 17.72
C SER A 160 8.23 17.34 16.73
N VAL A 161 8.15 16.04 16.39
CA VAL A 161 7.13 15.48 15.50
C VAL A 161 5.73 15.63 16.09
N VAL A 162 5.57 15.34 17.38
CA VAL A 162 4.29 15.49 18.10
C VAL A 162 3.81 16.95 18.08
N ALA A 163 4.73 17.92 18.20
CA ALA A 163 4.39 19.33 18.13
C ALA A 163 4.07 19.82 16.70
N ALA A 164 4.75 19.26 15.69
CA ALA A 164 4.69 19.73 14.31
C ALA A 164 3.53 19.15 13.47
N PHE A 165 2.96 18.01 13.87
CA PHE A 165 1.93 17.32 13.08
C PHE A 165 0.50 17.78 13.45
N THR A 166 -0.16 18.47 12.51
CA THR A 166 -1.51 18.98 12.65
C THR A 166 -2.45 18.52 11.54
N VAL A 167 -3.75 18.54 11.81
CA VAL A 167 -4.81 18.28 10.82
C VAL A 167 -5.86 19.38 10.92
N THR A 168 -6.31 19.88 9.77
CA THR A 168 -7.33 20.92 9.65
C THR A 168 -8.43 20.52 8.67
N GLY A 169 -9.62 21.08 8.87
CA GLY A 169 -10.75 21.00 7.96
C GLY A 169 -10.91 22.29 7.10
N PRO A 170 -12.07 22.48 6.45
CA PRO A 170 -12.33 23.60 5.57
C PRO A 170 -12.15 24.96 6.26
N GLY A 171 -11.41 25.86 5.62
CA GLY A 171 -11.12 27.18 6.19
C GLY A 171 -10.10 27.14 7.33
N GLU A 172 -9.21 26.15 7.34
CA GLU A 172 -8.13 25.96 8.33
C GLU A 172 -8.65 25.72 9.76
N THR A 173 -9.88 25.20 9.89
CA THR A 173 -10.44 24.86 11.21
C THR A 173 -9.68 23.68 11.81
N PRO A 174 -9.06 23.80 13.00
CA PRO A 174 -8.30 22.70 13.59
C PRO A 174 -9.17 21.48 13.89
N VAL A 175 -8.69 20.29 13.51
CA VAL A 175 -9.21 19.01 14.01
C VAL A 175 -8.53 18.74 15.34
N ILE A 176 -9.31 18.52 16.40
CA ILE A 176 -8.76 18.18 17.71
C ILE A 176 -8.39 16.69 17.74
N GLY A 177 -7.18 16.40 18.21
CA GLY A 177 -6.65 15.04 18.28
C GLY A 177 -5.30 14.99 18.98
N THR A 178 -4.72 13.80 19.06
CA THR A 178 -3.41 13.55 19.64
C THR A 178 -2.46 12.95 18.62
N VAL A 179 -1.17 13.25 18.75
CA VAL A 179 -0.12 12.66 17.90
C VAL A 179 0.69 11.68 18.75
N ALA A 180 0.94 10.50 18.20
CA ALA A 180 1.93 9.55 18.72
C ALA A 180 2.99 9.31 17.63
N HIS A 181 4.26 9.15 18.03
CA HIS A 181 5.35 8.78 17.12
C HIS A 181 5.92 7.42 17.54
N ASP A 182 5.87 6.44 16.64
CA ASP A 182 6.52 5.15 16.80
C ASP A 182 7.95 5.25 16.29
N VAL A 183 8.90 5.33 17.22
CA VAL A 183 10.34 5.50 16.92
C VAL A 183 10.98 4.28 16.28
N ARG A 184 10.35 3.10 16.32
CA ARG A 184 10.88 1.87 15.71
C ARG A 184 10.59 1.80 14.21
N SER A 185 9.47 2.40 13.83
CA SER A 185 8.95 2.37 12.47
C SER A 185 9.08 3.73 11.77
N ASP A 186 9.51 4.77 12.49
CA ASP A 186 9.52 6.18 12.07
C ASP A 186 8.15 6.64 11.55
N ILE A 187 7.08 6.23 12.24
CA ILE A 187 5.69 6.54 11.87
C ILE A 187 5.06 7.44 12.92
N ALA A 188 4.63 8.63 12.51
CA ALA A 188 3.73 9.47 13.29
C ALA A 188 2.28 9.17 12.95
N THR A 189 1.41 9.10 13.97
CA THR A 189 -0.02 8.87 13.84
C THR A 189 -0.80 9.95 14.60
N PHE A 190 -1.54 10.77 13.87
CA PHE A 190 -2.56 11.68 14.41
C PHE A 190 -3.88 10.92 14.60
N THR A 191 -4.41 10.99 15.81
CA THR A 191 -5.67 10.37 16.22
C THR A 191 -6.69 11.47 16.51
N PRO A 192 -7.69 11.65 15.64
CA PRO A 192 -8.82 12.54 15.93
C PRO A 192 -9.53 12.14 17.24
N GLU A 193 -9.93 13.11 18.06
CA GLU A 193 -10.67 12.84 19.30
C GLU A 193 -12.10 12.35 19.02
N ILE A 194 -12.66 12.80 17.89
CA ILE A 194 -13.96 12.40 17.37
C ILE A 194 -13.83 12.06 15.88
N ASP A 195 -14.80 11.30 15.36
CA ASP A 195 -14.88 11.02 13.92
C ASP A 195 -14.83 12.31 13.11
N LEU A 196 -14.03 12.27 12.04
CA LEU A 196 -13.89 13.35 11.08
C LEU A 196 -15.23 13.66 10.40
N THR A 197 -15.42 14.91 10.02
CA THR A 197 -16.66 15.32 9.35
C THR A 197 -16.79 14.63 7.98
N GLN A 198 -18.00 14.19 7.61
CA GLN A 198 -18.27 13.46 6.37
C GLN A 198 -18.16 14.34 5.10
N ASP A 199 -17.78 13.75 3.97
CA ASP A 199 -17.64 14.43 2.65
C ASP A 199 -16.81 15.72 2.69
N THR A 200 -15.82 15.77 3.59
CA THR A 200 -15.06 16.98 3.90
C THR A 200 -13.62 16.84 3.49
N LEU A 201 -13.12 17.84 2.78
CA LEU A 201 -11.70 18.03 2.53
C LEU A 201 -10.97 18.42 3.82
N HIS A 202 -10.01 17.59 4.22
CA HIS A 202 -9.08 17.85 5.30
C HIS A 202 -7.67 18.04 4.74
N THR A 203 -6.87 18.81 5.47
CA THR A 203 -5.46 19.08 5.18
C THR A 203 -4.64 18.67 6.38
N ALA A 204 -3.71 17.74 6.17
CA ALA A 204 -2.72 17.37 7.15
C ALA A 204 -1.40 18.09 6.85
N THR A 205 -0.67 18.48 7.90
CA THR A 205 0.55 19.27 7.78
C THR A 205 1.55 18.83 8.83
N ILE A 206 2.78 18.54 8.39
CA ILE A 206 3.95 18.40 9.26
C ILE A 206 4.84 19.60 8.97
N THR A 207 4.98 20.49 9.93
CA THR A 207 5.74 21.73 9.76
C THR A 207 7.24 21.50 9.78
N THR A 208 8.02 22.50 9.38
CA THR A 208 9.48 22.51 9.56
C THR A 208 9.94 22.49 11.03
N GLU A 209 9.02 22.45 12.01
CA GLU A 209 9.39 22.22 13.41
C GLU A 209 9.72 20.74 13.70
N ALA A 210 9.30 19.81 12.82
CA ALA A 210 9.70 18.42 12.91
C ALA A 210 11.19 18.29 12.58
N MET A 211 11.95 17.76 13.55
CA MET A 211 13.40 17.60 13.46
C MET A 211 13.81 16.13 13.56
N ASP A 212 14.85 15.75 12.83
CA ASP A 212 15.53 14.47 13.05
C ASP A 212 16.26 14.46 14.41
N LEU A 213 16.80 13.29 14.78
CA LEU A 213 17.60 13.15 16.01
C LEU A 213 18.88 14.01 16.00
N ALA A 214 19.31 14.47 14.83
CA ALA A 214 20.43 15.40 14.63
C ALA A 214 19.99 16.88 14.60
N GLY A 215 18.74 17.19 14.97
CA GLY A 215 18.20 18.56 15.02
C GLY A 215 17.98 19.22 13.65
N SER A 216 18.07 18.47 12.55
CA SER A 216 17.79 18.97 11.21
C SER A 216 16.29 18.96 10.96
N ALA A 217 15.74 20.11 10.60
CA ALA A 217 14.34 20.27 10.25
C ALA A 217 13.99 19.69 8.87
N LEU A 218 12.70 19.40 8.63
CA LEU A 218 12.18 19.25 7.26
C LEU A 218 12.56 20.48 6.42
N ALA A 219 12.88 20.27 5.14
CA ALA A 219 13.29 21.35 4.22
C ALA A 219 12.16 22.37 3.94
N SER A 220 10.91 21.93 4.02
CA SER A 220 9.69 22.73 3.91
C SER A 220 8.55 22.02 4.62
N ASP A 221 7.47 22.73 4.96
CA ASP A 221 6.25 22.10 5.46
C ASP A 221 5.78 21.03 4.46
N PHE A 222 5.50 19.84 5.00
CA PHE A 222 4.94 18.75 4.21
C PHE A 222 3.42 18.77 4.37
N VAL A 223 2.73 19.05 3.28
CA VAL A 223 1.27 19.25 3.25
C VAL A 223 0.64 18.25 2.30
N TRP A 224 -0.40 17.55 2.77
CA TRP A 224 -1.21 16.68 1.93
C TRP A 224 -2.69 16.79 2.31
N THR A 225 -3.55 16.43 1.38
CA THR A 225 -5.01 16.51 1.59
C THR A 225 -5.68 15.17 1.45
N PHE A 226 -6.88 15.04 2.00
CA PHE A 226 -7.76 13.90 1.79
C PHE A 226 -9.21 14.31 2.00
N THR A 227 -10.13 13.62 1.34
CA THR A 227 -11.57 13.84 1.46
C THR A 227 -12.22 12.64 2.12
N THR A 228 -12.89 12.87 3.24
CA THR A 228 -13.65 11.83 3.94
C THR A 228 -14.85 11.37 3.12
N GLY A 229 -15.27 10.12 3.32
CA GLY A 229 -16.56 9.61 2.85
C GLY A 229 -17.66 9.83 3.88
N ILE A 230 -18.65 8.94 3.87
CA ILE A 230 -19.85 9.02 4.73
C ILE A 230 -19.98 7.89 5.76
N THR A 231 -19.08 6.91 5.76
CA THR A 231 -19.15 5.75 6.67
C THR A 231 -17.85 5.55 7.44
N PRO A 232 -17.93 5.08 8.70
CA PRO A 232 -16.78 4.57 9.41
C PRO A 232 -16.35 3.22 8.81
N ASP A 233 -15.07 2.92 8.93
CA ASP A 233 -14.52 1.62 8.60
C ASP A 233 -14.68 0.70 9.82
N ALA A 234 -15.42 -0.38 9.62
CA ALA A 234 -15.70 -1.40 10.62
C ALA A 234 -15.12 -2.77 10.20
N THR A 235 -14.26 -2.80 9.19
CA THR A 235 -13.67 -4.02 8.67
C THR A 235 -12.49 -4.40 9.54
N ALA A 236 -12.48 -5.61 10.11
CA ALA A 236 -11.31 -6.08 10.83
C ALA A 236 -10.18 -6.40 9.84
N PRO A 237 -8.92 -6.09 10.18
CA PRO A 237 -7.78 -6.45 9.35
C PRO A 237 -7.65 -7.99 9.24
N LEU A 238 -7.06 -8.47 8.15
CA LEU A 238 -6.72 -9.86 7.91
C LEU A 238 -5.20 -10.02 7.74
N VAL A 239 -4.65 -11.16 8.13
CA VAL A 239 -3.26 -11.54 7.81
C VAL A 239 -3.26 -12.33 6.50
N ASN A 240 -2.84 -11.68 5.41
CA ASN A 240 -2.84 -12.23 4.06
C ASN A 240 -1.67 -13.18 3.81
N LEU A 241 -0.48 -12.85 4.36
CA LEU A 241 0.74 -13.61 4.13
C LEU A 241 1.58 -13.67 5.42
N THR A 242 2.28 -14.78 5.63
CA THR A 242 3.28 -14.94 6.68
C THR A 242 4.56 -15.50 6.10
N ILE A 243 5.71 -15.02 6.57
CA ILE A 243 7.02 -15.57 6.26
C ILE A 243 7.75 -15.85 7.58
N PRO A 244 8.26 -17.06 7.80
CA PRO A 244 8.08 -18.23 6.96
C PRO A 244 6.60 -18.61 6.78
N ALA A 245 6.28 -19.23 5.65
CA ALA A 245 4.93 -19.73 5.40
C ALA A 245 4.52 -20.74 6.47
N ASN A 246 3.22 -20.84 6.76
CA ASN A 246 2.73 -21.81 7.73
C ASN A 246 3.17 -23.24 7.39
N ALA A 247 3.72 -23.94 8.38
CA ALA A 247 4.36 -25.25 8.29
C ALA A 247 5.59 -25.33 7.36
N ALA A 248 6.26 -24.21 7.06
CA ALA A 248 7.51 -24.22 6.31
C ALA A 248 8.59 -25.04 7.05
N THR A 249 9.42 -25.75 6.29
CA THR A 249 10.55 -26.53 6.82
C THR A 249 11.84 -26.11 6.15
N GLY A 250 12.98 -26.35 6.81
CA GLY A 250 14.28 -25.96 6.25
C GLY A 250 14.53 -24.45 6.27
N VAL A 251 13.83 -23.73 7.14
CA VAL A 251 13.98 -22.27 7.28
C VAL A 251 15.39 -21.93 7.77
N VAL A 252 15.98 -20.89 7.21
CA VAL A 252 17.31 -20.41 7.62
C VAL A 252 17.27 -19.83 9.04
N ILE A 253 18.36 -20.03 9.79
CA ILE A 253 18.38 -19.74 11.23
C ILE A 253 18.41 -18.25 11.56
N ASN A 254 18.81 -17.39 10.62
CA ASN A 254 18.82 -15.93 10.75
C ASN A 254 17.63 -15.26 10.07
N THR A 255 16.55 -16.00 9.77
CA THR A 255 15.37 -15.43 9.12
C THR A 255 14.70 -14.37 10.00
N ILE A 256 14.28 -13.28 9.37
CA ILE A 256 13.25 -12.38 9.89
C ILE A 256 11.88 -13.03 9.69
N ILE A 257 11.00 -12.88 10.68
CA ILE A 257 9.63 -13.40 10.64
C ILE A 257 8.72 -12.23 10.28
N THR A 258 7.89 -12.36 9.26
CA THR A 258 7.02 -11.28 8.78
C THR A 258 5.56 -11.72 8.64
N ALA A 259 4.66 -10.74 8.70
CA ALA A 259 3.25 -10.90 8.40
C ALA A 259 2.70 -9.67 7.67
N THR A 260 2.06 -9.90 6.52
CA THR A 260 1.46 -8.83 5.70
C THR A 260 -0.05 -8.79 5.92
N PHE A 261 -0.58 -7.60 6.22
CA PHE A 261 -1.98 -7.36 6.53
C PHE A 261 -2.79 -6.90 5.30
N SER A 262 -4.11 -7.07 5.34
CA SER A 262 -5.04 -6.62 4.30
C SER A 262 -5.16 -5.11 4.16
N GLU A 263 -4.69 -4.37 5.17
CA GLU A 263 -4.79 -2.91 5.24
C GLU A 263 -3.73 -2.33 6.16
N ALA A 264 -3.66 -0.99 6.20
CA ALA A 264 -2.72 -0.27 7.03
C ALA A 264 -3.05 -0.42 8.52
N MET A 265 -2.09 -0.95 9.26
CA MET A 265 -2.18 -1.15 10.70
C MET A 265 -1.76 0.08 11.50
N ASN A 266 -2.28 0.22 12.72
CA ASN A 266 -1.77 1.16 13.70
C ASN A 266 -0.45 0.62 14.30
N PRO A 267 0.71 1.24 13.99
CA PRO A 267 2.02 0.74 14.43
C PRO A 267 2.14 0.65 15.95
N SER A 268 1.49 1.55 16.69
CA SER A 268 1.55 1.57 18.16
C SER A 268 0.92 0.34 18.82
N THR A 269 0.18 -0.46 18.06
CA THR A 269 -0.43 -1.71 18.52
C THR A 269 0.36 -2.94 18.12
N ILE A 270 1.41 -2.79 17.31
CA ILE A 270 2.32 -3.85 16.85
C ILE A 270 3.58 -3.77 17.73
N THR A 271 3.60 -4.56 18.79
CA THR A 271 4.65 -4.57 19.79
C THR A 271 5.08 -6.00 20.09
N ALA A 272 6.13 -6.18 20.89
CA ALA A 272 6.56 -7.50 21.37
C ALA A 272 5.46 -8.26 22.15
N ALA A 273 4.45 -7.56 22.68
CA ALA A 273 3.31 -8.16 23.37
C ALA A 273 2.20 -8.65 22.42
N SER A 274 2.12 -8.08 21.21
CA SER A 274 1.06 -8.42 20.24
C SER A 274 1.56 -9.24 19.06
N LEU A 275 2.87 -9.24 18.79
CA LEU A 275 3.54 -10.09 17.81
C LEU A 275 4.66 -10.86 18.51
N MET A 276 4.42 -12.16 18.74
CA MET A 276 5.27 -13.01 19.56
C MET A 276 5.86 -14.16 18.75
N LEU A 277 7.05 -14.61 19.11
CA LEU A 277 7.68 -15.82 18.58
C LEU A 277 8.02 -16.78 19.74
N VAL A 278 7.62 -18.03 19.62
CA VAL A 278 7.86 -19.08 20.61
C VAL A 278 8.61 -20.23 19.94
N GLY A 279 9.73 -20.63 20.51
CA GLY A 279 10.59 -21.72 20.04
C GLY A 279 10.28 -23.07 20.67
N PRO A 280 11.18 -24.06 20.46
CA PRO A 280 11.02 -25.41 21.01
C PRO A 280 10.85 -25.41 22.52
N GLY A 281 9.92 -26.22 23.03
CA GLY A 281 9.66 -26.33 24.47
C GLY A 281 8.95 -25.12 25.07
N GLU A 282 8.21 -24.35 24.26
CA GLU A 282 7.45 -23.16 24.69
C GLU A 282 8.33 -22.01 25.22
N THR A 283 9.58 -21.95 24.76
CA THR A 283 10.53 -20.89 25.12
C THR A 283 10.26 -19.64 24.29
N PRO A 284 10.01 -18.46 24.90
CA PRO A 284 9.91 -17.21 24.15
C PRO A 284 11.19 -16.92 23.38
N VAL A 285 11.06 -16.40 22.16
CA VAL A 285 12.17 -15.93 21.33
C VAL A 285 11.99 -14.43 21.17
N PHE A 286 12.89 -13.69 21.80
CA PHE A 286 12.87 -12.24 21.75
C PHE A 286 13.54 -11.70 20.50
N GLY A 287 13.09 -10.51 20.08
CA GLY A 287 13.56 -9.84 18.89
C GLY A 287 12.93 -8.47 18.71
N ASP A 288 13.47 -7.69 17.79
CA ASP A 288 12.93 -6.38 17.46
C ASP A 288 11.64 -6.51 16.66
N VAL A 289 10.58 -5.85 17.13
CA VAL A 289 9.29 -5.79 16.46
C VAL A 289 9.10 -4.43 15.78
N THR A 290 8.81 -4.46 14.49
CA THR A 290 8.69 -3.27 13.64
C THR A 290 7.52 -3.41 12.66
N TYR A 291 7.07 -2.29 12.08
CA TYR A 291 6.02 -2.27 11.08
C TYR A 291 6.35 -1.36 9.89
N ALA A 292 6.26 -1.93 8.68
CA ALA A 292 6.35 -1.20 7.44
C ALA A 292 4.95 -0.74 6.99
N ALA A 293 4.71 0.58 6.99
CA ALA A 293 3.47 1.13 6.44
C ALA A 293 3.34 0.79 4.93
N VAL A 294 4.45 0.89 4.22
CA VAL A 294 4.58 0.40 2.85
C VAL A 294 4.53 -1.12 2.84
N GLY A 295 3.57 -1.68 2.10
CA GLY A 295 3.37 -3.12 2.03
C GLY A 295 2.77 -3.74 3.29
N THR A 296 2.26 -2.91 4.23
CA THR A 296 1.44 -3.33 5.39
C THR A 296 2.00 -4.53 6.14
N THR A 297 3.31 -4.52 6.43
CA THR A 297 4.03 -5.70 6.92
C THR A 297 4.63 -5.47 8.30
N ALA A 298 4.23 -6.28 9.28
CA ALA A 298 4.93 -6.36 10.57
C ALA A 298 6.05 -7.40 10.51
N SER A 299 7.08 -7.21 11.31
CA SER A 299 8.18 -8.17 11.43
C SER A 299 8.73 -8.33 12.83
N ILE A 300 9.28 -9.51 13.09
CA ILE A 300 10.16 -9.83 14.22
C ILE A 300 11.53 -10.14 13.66
N THR A 301 12.55 -9.40 14.10
CA THR A 301 13.96 -9.73 13.87
C THR A 301 14.50 -10.40 15.14
N PRO A 302 14.68 -11.74 15.17
CA PRO A 302 15.20 -12.42 16.36
C PRO A 302 16.53 -11.82 16.81
N ALA A 303 16.73 -11.67 18.13
CA ALA A 303 17.97 -11.09 18.70
C ALA A 303 19.23 -11.93 18.42
N GLY A 304 19.05 -13.18 17.98
CA GLY A 304 20.12 -14.04 17.52
C GLY A 304 19.58 -15.17 16.66
N ASN A 305 20.49 -15.99 16.14
CA ASN A 305 20.13 -17.12 15.30
C ASN A 305 19.20 -18.08 16.04
N LEU A 306 18.13 -18.49 15.36
CA LEU A 306 17.24 -19.55 15.78
C LEU A 306 18.00 -20.89 15.87
N THR A 307 17.58 -21.75 16.78
CA THR A 307 18.13 -23.09 17.00
C THR A 307 17.92 -23.96 15.76
N PRO A 308 18.97 -24.64 15.24
CA PRO A 308 18.83 -25.60 14.14
C PRO A 308 17.88 -26.75 14.45
N GLY A 309 17.02 -27.12 13.48
CA GLY A 309 15.98 -28.14 13.63
C GLY A 309 14.87 -27.78 14.62
N GLY A 310 14.83 -26.53 15.10
CA GLY A 310 13.83 -26.04 16.05
C GLY A 310 12.49 -25.80 15.37
N SER A 311 11.40 -26.18 16.05
CA SER A 311 10.04 -25.79 15.71
C SER A 311 9.67 -24.48 16.39
N TYR A 312 9.15 -23.54 15.62
CA TYR A 312 8.76 -22.21 16.08
C TYR A 312 7.29 -21.96 15.78
N THR A 313 6.63 -21.19 16.65
CA THR A 313 5.26 -20.70 16.50
C THR A 313 5.28 -19.19 16.63
N ALA A 314 4.88 -18.48 15.58
CA ALA A 314 4.65 -17.05 15.64
C ALA A 314 3.15 -16.79 15.88
N THR A 315 2.83 -15.78 16.68
CA THR A 315 1.45 -15.40 17.02
C THR A 315 1.28 -13.90 16.95
N ILE A 316 0.25 -13.46 16.22
CA ILE A 316 -0.29 -12.10 16.25
C ILE A 316 -1.60 -12.14 17.03
N THR A 317 -1.71 -11.35 18.09
CA THR A 317 -2.88 -11.33 18.96
C THR A 317 -3.97 -10.41 18.44
N THR A 318 -5.19 -10.51 18.97
CA THR A 318 -6.28 -9.56 18.73
C THR A 318 -6.03 -8.16 19.30
N ALA A 319 -4.86 -7.90 19.91
CA ALA A 319 -4.52 -6.56 20.37
C ALA A 319 -4.08 -5.62 19.23
N VAL A 320 -3.64 -6.18 18.09
CA VAL A 320 -3.28 -5.36 16.91
C VAL A 320 -4.54 -4.76 16.29
N GLN A 321 -4.47 -3.48 15.93
CA GLN A 321 -5.58 -2.73 15.34
C GLN A 321 -5.16 -2.06 14.04
N ASP A 322 -6.12 -1.87 13.13
CA ASP A 322 -5.95 -1.00 11.98
C ASP A 322 -5.95 0.50 12.36
N LEU A 323 -5.76 1.38 11.37
CA LEU A 323 -5.85 2.84 11.59
C LEU A 323 -7.29 3.34 11.87
N ALA A 324 -8.32 2.53 11.68
CA ALA A 324 -9.70 2.81 12.04
C ALA A 324 -10.06 2.34 13.46
N GLY A 325 -9.15 1.63 14.13
CA GLY A 325 -9.32 1.07 15.47
C GLY A 325 -9.96 -0.33 15.50
N ASN A 326 -10.14 -0.98 14.35
CA ASN A 326 -10.65 -2.35 14.32
C ASN A 326 -9.54 -3.34 14.67
N ALA A 327 -9.81 -4.18 15.67
CA ALA A 327 -8.90 -5.23 16.08
C ALA A 327 -8.92 -6.41 15.11
N LEU A 328 -7.81 -7.16 15.04
CA LEU A 328 -7.80 -8.47 14.40
C LEU A 328 -8.89 -9.37 15.03
N ALA A 329 -9.73 -10.00 14.20
CA ALA A 329 -10.92 -10.71 14.69
C ALA A 329 -10.59 -11.94 15.56
N VAL A 330 -9.48 -12.61 15.28
CA VAL A 330 -8.96 -13.77 16.02
C VAL A 330 -7.44 -13.74 16.01
N ASN A 331 -6.80 -14.31 17.04
CA ASN A 331 -5.35 -14.49 17.03
C ASN A 331 -4.92 -15.27 15.77
N LYS A 332 -3.89 -14.79 15.08
CA LYS A 332 -3.26 -15.49 13.96
C LYS A 332 -2.00 -16.18 14.47
N SER A 333 -1.98 -17.51 14.44
CA SER A 333 -0.77 -18.29 14.73
C SER A 333 -0.36 -19.12 13.53
N TRP A 334 0.95 -19.25 13.32
CA TRP A 334 1.52 -20.14 12.31
C TRP A 334 2.83 -20.74 12.81
N THR A 335 3.21 -21.89 12.25
CA THR A 335 4.41 -22.61 12.64
C THR A 335 5.42 -22.72 11.52
N PHE A 336 6.69 -22.92 11.86
CA PHE A 336 7.75 -23.28 10.92
C PHE A 336 8.87 -24.06 11.63
N THR A 337 9.72 -24.72 10.86
CA THR A 337 10.86 -25.48 11.36
C THR A 337 12.15 -25.06 10.66
N THR A 338 13.17 -24.72 11.44
CA THR A 338 14.50 -24.38 10.90
C THR A 338 15.22 -25.61 10.36
N ALA A 339 16.23 -25.41 9.51
CA ALA A 339 17.01 -26.51 8.94
C ALA A 339 17.70 -27.38 10.02
N ALA A 340 17.61 -28.71 9.87
CA ALA A 340 18.04 -29.70 10.88
C ALA A 340 19.57 -29.84 11.03
N SER A 341 20.33 -29.51 9.98
CA SER A 341 21.78 -29.32 10.06
C SER A 341 22.02 -27.82 10.02
N ALA A 342 22.80 -27.25 10.93
CA ALA A 342 23.20 -25.85 10.87
C ALA A 342 23.85 -25.58 9.49
N PRO A 343 23.15 -24.97 8.52
CA PRO A 343 23.85 -24.36 7.42
C PRO A 343 24.57 -23.14 8.05
N ALA A 344 25.57 -22.57 7.37
CA ALA A 344 25.87 -21.17 7.68
C ALA A 344 24.55 -20.38 7.58
N GLY A 345 24.38 -19.31 8.35
CA GLY A 345 23.29 -18.37 8.07
C GLY A 345 23.26 -18.07 6.57
N ASP A 346 22.12 -17.64 6.07
CA ASP A 346 22.15 -17.09 4.73
C ASP A 346 23.08 -15.87 4.76
N ASN A 347 24.18 -15.98 4.01
CA ASN A 347 25.25 -14.99 3.90
C ASN A 347 25.38 -14.51 2.44
N ALA A 348 24.49 -14.97 1.54
CA ALA A 348 24.50 -14.52 0.16
C ALA A 348 23.94 -13.10 0.13
N ALA A 349 24.66 -12.16 -0.48
CA ALA A 349 24.09 -10.85 -0.71
C ALA A 349 23.00 -10.96 -1.80
N PRO A 350 21.83 -10.29 -1.62
CA PRO A 350 20.82 -10.24 -2.66
C PRO A 350 21.35 -9.54 -3.90
N ALA A 351 20.78 -9.83 -5.07
CA ALA A 351 21.09 -9.20 -6.34
C ALA A 351 19.82 -8.79 -7.08
N VAL A 352 19.86 -7.68 -7.83
CA VAL A 352 18.78 -7.33 -8.77
C VAL A 352 18.90 -8.22 -10.00
N SER A 353 17.92 -9.10 -10.20
CA SER A 353 17.90 -10.09 -11.28
C SER A 353 17.34 -9.53 -12.60
N SER A 354 16.42 -8.56 -12.53
CA SER A 354 15.88 -7.85 -13.69
C SER A 354 15.22 -6.53 -13.31
N THR A 355 15.10 -5.61 -14.27
CA THR A 355 14.34 -4.36 -14.11
C THR A 355 13.29 -4.17 -15.22
N ASN A 356 12.23 -3.45 -14.89
CA ASN A 356 11.26 -2.94 -15.86
C ASN A 356 10.91 -1.48 -15.52
N PRO A 357 11.31 -0.48 -16.32
CA PRO A 357 11.99 -0.61 -17.60
C PRO A 357 13.34 -1.31 -17.49
N ALA A 358 13.69 -2.05 -18.54
CA ALA A 358 15.04 -2.60 -18.68
C ALA A 358 16.06 -1.45 -18.75
N ASP A 359 17.30 -1.72 -18.32
CA ASP A 359 18.36 -0.71 -18.41
C ASP A 359 18.53 -0.23 -19.86
N THR A 360 18.65 1.09 -20.01
CA THR A 360 18.72 1.84 -21.27
C THR A 360 17.47 1.76 -22.17
N ALA A 361 16.34 1.29 -21.66
CA ALA A 361 15.08 1.26 -22.42
C ALA A 361 14.70 2.66 -22.94
N THR A 362 14.25 2.72 -24.19
CA THR A 362 13.65 3.91 -24.80
C THR A 362 12.15 3.74 -24.94
N ASP A 363 11.45 4.82 -25.26
CA ASP A 363 10.00 4.83 -25.47
C ASP A 363 9.22 4.29 -24.26
N VAL A 364 9.76 4.54 -23.06
CA VAL A 364 9.12 4.13 -21.81
C VAL A 364 7.90 5.02 -21.56
N PRO A 365 6.70 4.46 -21.38
CA PRO A 365 5.52 5.28 -21.20
C PRO A 365 5.61 6.20 -19.97
N ILE A 366 5.05 7.41 -20.05
CA ILE A 366 5.25 8.41 -18.99
C ILE A 366 4.60 8.03 -17.64
N ASN A 367 3.61 7.13 -17.64
CA ASN A 367 2.97 6.59 -16.44
C ASN A 367 3.58 5.24 -15.99
N GLN A 368 4.76 4.88 -16.50
CA GLN A 368 5.38 3.59 -16.22
C GLN A 368 5.73 3.44 -14.73
N ARG A 369 5.37 2.30 -14.14
CA ARG A 369 5.89 1.84 -12.85
C ARG A 369 7.28 1.25 -13.03
N ILE A 370 8.19 1.58 -12.11
CA ILE A 370 9.60 1.24 -12.21
C ILE A 370 9.88 0.06 -11.26
N ASN A 371 10.13 -1.11 -11.81
CA ASN A 371 10.23 -2.37 -11.08
C ASN A 371 11.67 -2.88 -11.06
N ALA A 372 12.05 -3.49 -9.94
CA ALA A 372 13.27 -4.27 -9.76
C ALA A 372 12.94 -5.62 -9.11
N THR A 373 13.33 -6.71 -9.77
CA THR A 373 13.19 -8.07 -9.25
C THR A 373 14.49 -8.48 -8.57
N PHE A 374 14.42 -9.09 -7.40
CA PHE A 374 15.58 -9.57 -6.65
C PHE A 374 15.82 -11.07 -6.84
N SER A 375 17.02 -11.56 -6.51
CA SER A 375 17.41 -12.97 -6.52
C SER A 375 16.70 -13.79 -5.44
N GLU A 376 16.14 -13.12 -4.43
CA GLU A 376 15.59 -13.71 -3.22
C GLU A 376 14.67 -12.73 -2.50
N ALA A 377 14.05 -13.21 -1.42
CA ALA A 377 13.12 -12.42 -0.63
C ALA A 377 13.84 -11.32 0.17
N MET A 378 13.51 -10.08 -0.14
CA MET A 378 14.01 -8.89 0.54
C MET A 378 13.26 -8.58 1.84
N ASN A 379 13.94 -7.92 2.79
CA ASN A 379 13.31 -7.27 3.93
C ASN A 379 12.56 -6.01 3.46
N PRO A 380 11.21 -5.99 3.49
CA PRO A 380 10.41 -4.87 2.98
C PRO A 380 10.69 -3.53 3.68
N LEU A 381 11.12 -3.54 4.94
CA LEU A 381 11.43 -2.33 5.72
C LEU A 381 12.59 -1.53 5.14
N THR A 382 13.53 -2.23 4.51
CA THR A 382 14.69 -1.59 3.89
C THR A 382 14.39 -1.09 2.48
N LEU A 383 13.23 -1.42 1.91
CA LEU A 383 12.79 -1.02 0.58
C LEU A 383 11.86 0.21 0.68
N SER A 384 12.46 1.36 0.97
CA SER A 384 11.78 2.65 1.04
C SER A 384 12.28 3.61 -0.06
N THR A 385 11.64 4.79 -0.18
CA THR A 385 12.08 5.85 -1.08
C THR A 385 13.46 6.43 -0.71
N ALA A 386 13.98 6.16 0.49
CA ALA A 386 15.35 6.49 0.84
C ALA A 386 16.37 5.58 0.13
N HIS A 387 16.00 4.32 -0.12
CA HIS A 387 16.89 3.31 -0.70
C HIS A 387 16.57 2.96 -2.14
N TYR A 388 15.36 3.24 -2.63
CA TYR A 388 14.95 3.08 -4.02
C TYR A 388 14.42 4.41 -4.57
N THR A 389 15.26 5.08 -5.35
CA THR A 389 15.02 6.44 -5.88
C THR A 389 14.93 6.45 -7.39
N VAL A 390 14.19 7.43 -7.93
CA VAL A 390 14.18 7.77 -9.36
C VAL A 390 14.49 9.25 -9.50
N THR A 391 15.41 9.60 -10.40
CA THR A 391 15.84 10.98 -10.64
C THR A 391 15.82 11.32 -12.12
N GLY A 392 15.48 12.58 -12.45
CA GLY A 392 15.56 13.13 -13.80
C GLY A 392 16.88 13.87 -14.06
N PRO A 393 16.96 14.61 -15.18
CA PRO A 393 18.15 15.37 -15.58
C PRO A 393 18.58 16.35 -14.49
N GLY A 394 19.90 16.38 -14.22
CA GLY A 394 20.46 17.22 -13.15
C GLY A 394 20.21 16.68 -11.74
N ALA A 395 19.89 15.38 -11.60
CA ALA A 395 19.59 14.71 -10.32
C ALA A 395 18.36 15.29 -9.60
N THR A 396 17.37 15.76 -10.37
CA THR A 396 16.07 16.18 -9.83
C THR A 396 15.31 14.95 -9.33
N SER A 397 14.91 14.93 -8.05
CA SER A 397 14.17 13.79 -7.49
C SER A 397 12.77 13.70 -8.08
N VAL A 398 12.36 12.50 -8.47
CA VAL A 398 10.96 12.18 -8.80
C VAL A 398 10.26 11.78 -7.51
N THR A 399 9.16 12.44 -7.20
CA THR A 399 8.31 12.04 -6.08
C THR A 399 7.53 10.78 -6.44
N GLY A 400 7.46 9.84 -5.51
CA GLY A 400 6.79 8.56 -5.72
C GLY A 400 6.72 7.76 -4.44
N THR A 401 6.10 6.60 -4.52
CA THR A 401 6.09 5.60 -3.45
C THR A 401 6.83 4.35 -3.87
N VAL A 402 7.40 3.63 -2.92
CA VAL A 402 7.95 2.29 -3.15
C VAL A 402 6.95 1.29 -2.59
N SER A 403 6.81 0.13 -3.22
CA SER A 403 6.14 -1.04 -2.68
C SER A 403 6.97 -2.29 -2.99
N TYR A 404 6.74 -3.38 -2.25
CA TYR A 404 7.44 -4.64 -2.48
C TYR A 404 6.45 -5.81 -2.44
N ASP A 405 6.43 -6.60 -3.52
CA ASP A 405 5.68 -7.85 -3.60
C ASP A 405 6.58 -9.01 -3.20
N VAL A 406 6.36 -9.53 -1.99
CA VAL A 406 7.20 -10.58 -1.42
C VAL A 406 7.17 -11.89 -2.21
N PRO A 407 6.00 -12.40 -2.69
CA PRO A 407 5.94 -13.63 -3.47
C PRO A 407 6.77 -13.60 -4.76
N SER A 408 6.78 -12.48 -5.49
CA SER A 408 7.54 -12.34 -6.74
C SER A 408 8.93 -11.72 -6.55
N SER A 409 9.25 -11.27 -5.34
CA SER A 409 10.49 -10.54 -5.02
C SER A 409 10.66 -9.28 -5.89
N ILE A 410 9.58 -8.54 -6.12
CA ILE A 410 9.56 -7.34 -6.98
C ILE A 410 9.36 -6.09 -6.12
N ALA A 411 10.33 -5.20 -6.10
CA ALA A 411 10.14 -3.82 -5.63
C ALA A 411 9.65 -2.94 -6.78
N THR A 412 8.66 -2.10 -6.50
CA THR A 412 8.04 -1.20 -7.48
C THR A 412 8.08 0.23 -6.96
N PHE A 413 8.69 1.14 -7.72
CA PHE A 413 8.57 2.58 -7.53
C PHE A 413 7.44 3.11 -8.42
N VAL A 414 6.48 3.81 -7.81
CA VAL A 414 5.32 4.41 -8.48
C VAL A 414 5.45 5.93 -8.39
N PRO A 415 5.73 6.63 -9.50
CA PRO A 415 5.70 8.10 -9.53
C PRO A 415 4.34 8.64 -9.10
N THR A 416 4.30 9.73 -8.32
CA THR A 416 3.04 10.37 -7.90
C THR A 416 2.33 11.09 -9.04
N THR A 417 3.08 11.47 -10.08
CA THR A 417 2.58 12.05 -11.32
C THR A 417 3.30 11.42 -12.50
N ASP A 418 2.68 11.47 -13.67
CA ASP A 418 3.33 11.08 -14.93
C ASP A 418 4.72 11.73 -15.05
N LEU A 419 5.70 10.92 -15.45
CA LEU A 419 7.05 11.36 -15.72
C LEU A 419 7.07 12.35 -16.88
N ALA A 420 8.05 13.26 -16.90
CA ALA A 420 8.20 14.17 -18.03
C ALA A 420 8.50 13.39 -19.32
N PRO A 421 7.92 13.77 -20.48
CA PRO A 421 8.11 13.06 -21.75
C PRO A 421 9.50 13.32 -22.36
N ASN A 422 10.05 12.34 -23.08
CA ASN A 422 11.39 12.39 -23.71
C ASN A 422 12.53 12.73 -22.74
N VAL A 423 12.41 12.30 -21.49
CA VAL A 423 13.39 12.57 -20.45
C VAL A 423 14.11 11.29 -20.07
N LEU A 424 15.45 11.40 -19.94
CA LEU A 424 16.29 10.35 -19.37
C LEU A 424 16.14 10.38 -17.85
N PHE A 425 15.63 9.28 -17.29
CA PHE A 425 15.56 9.04 -15.85
C PHE A 425 16.61 8.01 -15.43
N THR A 426 17.07 8.14 -14.19
CA THR A 426 17.99 7.22 -13.51
C THR A 426 17.31 6.68 -12.27
N ALA A 427 17.16 5.37 -12.19
CA ALA A 427 16.70 4.68 -11.00
C ALA A 427 17.90 4.08 -10.24
N ARG A 428 17.85 4.13 -8.92
CA ARG A 428 18.94 3.67 -8.04
C ARG A 428 18.39 2.92 -6.84
N ILE A 429 18.96 1.74 -6.59
CA ILE A 429 18.79 0.96 -5.36
C ILE A 429 20.12 0.95 -4.61
N THR A 430 20.14 1.49 -3.39
CA THR A 430 21.36 1.62 -2.57
C THR A 430 21.73 0.31 -1.87
N THR A 431 22.94 0.23 -1.29
CA THR A 431 23.36 -0.90 -0.44
C THR A 431 22.65 -0.94 0.92
N GLY A 432 21.75 0.00 1.22
CA GLY A 432 20.94 -0.03 2.44
C GLY A 432 19.84 -1.10 2.44
N VAL A 433 19.46 -1.62 1.27
CA VAL A 433 18.47 -2.70 1.15
C VAL A 433 19.07 -4.03 1.62
N LYS A 434 18.31 -4.81 2.39
CA LYS A 434 18.73 -6.10 2.96
C LYS A 434 17.75 -7.21 2.65
N ASP A 435 18.22 -8.44 2.59
CA ASP A 435 17.37 -9.63 2.56
C ASP A 435 16.75 -9.95 3.95
N LEU A 436 15.94 -11.01 4.02
CA LEU A 436 15.37 -11.50 5.29
C LEU A 436 16.40 -12.11 6.24
N ALA A 437 17.63 -12.31 5.81
CA ALA A 437 18.75 -12.81 6.58
C ALA A 437 19.68 -11.70 7.09
N GLY A 438 19.41 -10.44 6.69
CA GLY A 438 20.16 -9.25 7.05
C GLY A 438 21.31 -8.90 6.11
N ASN A 439 21.52 -9.63 5.02
CA ASN A 439 22.60 -9.33 4.07
C ASN A 439 22.22 -8.15 3.19
N ALA A 440 23.12 -7.16 3.12
CA ALA A 440 22.95 -6.00 2.27
C ALA A 440 23.24 -6.32 0.79
N LEU A 441 22.58 -5.59 -0.11
CA LEU A 441 22.96 -5.56 -1.52
C LEU A 441 24.46 -5.21 -1.65
N ALA A 442 25.23 -6.03 -2.36
CA ALA A 442 26.70 -5.94 -2.35
C ALA A 442 27.25 -4.62 -2.92
N THR A 443 26.56 -4.07 -3.93
CA THR A 443 26.87 -2.79 -4.57
C THR A 443 25.58 -2.12 -4.98
N GLU A 444 25.55 -0.80 -5.00
CA GLU A 444 24.38 -0.08 -5.51
C GLU A 444 24.03 -0.51 -6.94
N PHE A 445 22.74 -0.67 -7.21
CA PHE A 445 22.24 -1.00 -8.53
C PHE A 445 21.64 0.24 -9.17
N VAL A 446 22.17 0.64 -10.32
CA VAL A 446 21.76 1.84 -11.05
C VAL A 446 21.41 1.46 -12.47
N TRP A 447 20.26 1.93 -12.96
CA TRP A 447 19.88 1.78 -14.35
C TRP A 447 19.17 3.03 -14.86
N THR A 448 19.09 3.15 -16.18
CA THR A 448 18.51 4.30 -16.84
C THR A 448 17.39 3.91 -17.79
N PHE A 449 16.49 4.84 -18.07
CA PHE A 449 15.46 4.67 -19.10
C PHE A 449 15.01 6.04 -19.63
N THR A 450 14.55 6.08 -20.88
CA THR A 450 14.06 7.30 -21.54
C THR A 450 12.57 7.19 -21.78
N THR A 451 11.83 8.17 -21.28
CA THR A 451 10.38 8.21 -21.45
C THR A 451 9.95 8.57 -22.87
N ALA A 452 8.80 8.06 -23.31
CA ALA A 452 8.10 8.41 -24.53
C ALA A 452 7.35 9.75 -24.39
N ASP A 453 6.68 10.16 -25.46
CA ASP A 453 5.77 11.31 -25.48
C ASP A 453 4.44 11.06 -24.73
N THR A 454 4.08 9.80 -24.46
CA THR A 454 2.71 9.41 -24.07
C THR A 454 2.67 8.33 -22.99
N PRO A 455 1.57 8.24 -22.21
CA PRO A 455 1.33 7.12 -21.28
C PRO A 455 1.13 5.76 -21.98
N ALA A 456 1.29 4.67 -21.25
CA ALA A 456 0.92 3.32 -21.66
C ALA A 456 -0.48 2.98 -21.15
N GLY A 457 -1.17 2.17 -21.95
CA GLY A 457 -2.55 1.82 -21.69
C GLY A 457 -3.48 3.00 -21.94
N GLN A 458 -4.75 2.77 -21.65
CA GLN A 458 -5.80 3.78 -21.79
C GLN A 458 -6.14 4.29 -20.39
N ALA A 459 -6.35 5.59 -20.21
CA ALA A 459 -7.02 6.07 -19.00
C ALA A 459 -8.46 5.52 -18.97
N PRO A 460 -9.11 5.31 -17.81
CA PRO A 460 -10.53 4.99 -17.80
C PRO A 460 -11.36 6.04 -18.57
N VAL A 461 -12.47 5.64 -19.18
CA VAL A 461 -13.41 6.62 -19.76
C VAL A 461 -14.27 7.15 -18.62
N ASP A 462 -14.23 8.47 -18.38
CA ASP A 462 -14.99 9.10 -17.30
C ASP A 462 -16.48 9.17 -17.67
N LEU A 463 -17.31 8.46 -16.91
CA LEU A 463 -18.76 8.39 -17.09
C LEU A 463 -19.52 9.45 -16.26
N GLN A 464 -18.86 10.13 -15.33
CA GLN A 464 -19.46 11.15 -14.44
C GLN A 464 -20.81 10.70 -13.85
N SER A 465 -21.89 11.47 -14.05
CA SER A 465 -23.21 11.13 -13.49
C SER A 465 -23.85 9.89 -14.12
N ALA A 466 -23.34 9.37 -15.24
CA ALA A 466 -23.82 8.13 -15.84
C ALA A 466 -23.32 6.86 -15.10
N THR A 467 -22.43 7.00 -14.10
CA THR A 467 -21.82 5.87 -13.37
C THR A 467 -22.82 5.00 -12.60
N THR A 468 -23.91 5.56 -12.06
CA THR A 468 -24.90 4.81 -11.26
C THR A 468 -25.93 4.04 -12.11
N PHE A 469 -26.01 4.36 -13.41
CA PHE A 469 -26.99 3.80 -14.31
C PHE A 469 -26.56 2.43 -14.86
N ALA A 470 -27.38 1.42 -14.60
CA ALA A 470 -27.30 0.14 -15.33
C ALA A 470 -27.81 0.30 -16.76
N ILE A 471 -28.84 1.14 -16.95
CA ILE A 471 -29.43 1.44 -18.25
C ILE A 471 -29.61 2.95 -18.39
N LEU A 472 -29.20 3.50 -19.54
CA LEU A 472 -29.53 4.86 -19.94
C LEU A 472 -29.98 4.86 -21.41
N ALA A 473 -31.16 5.41 -21.74
CA ALA A 473 -31.72 5.34 -23.10
C ALA A 473 -32.27 6.68 -23.59
N GLY A 474 -32.19 6.93 -24.91
CA GLY A 474 -32.72 8.15 -25.54
C GLY A 474 -34.20 8.06 -25.95
N ALA A 475 -34.57 6.89 -26.48
CA ALA A 475 -35.92 6.60 -26.98
C ALA A 475 -36.70 5.62 -26.09
N GLY A 476 -36.29 5.48 -24.83
CA GLY A 476 -36.95 4.65 -23.82
C GLY A 476 -36.40 3.23 -23.69
N VAL A 477 -36.98 2.48 -22.75
CA VAL A 477 -36.61 1.09 -22.43
C VAL A 477 -37.82 0.18 -22.62
N THR A 478 -37.65 -0.95 -23.31
CA THR A 478 -38.69 -1.97 -23.46
C THR A 478 -38.18 -3.31 -22.95
N ASN A 479 -38.83 -3.84 -21.92
CA ASN A 479 -38.67 -5.24 -21.51
C ASN A 479 -39.87 -6.06 -22.03
N VAL A 480 -39.59 -7.19 -22.67
CA VAL A 480 -40.64 -8.14 -23.10
C VAL A 480 -41.41 -8.60 -21.85
N ASN A 481 -42.73 -8.79 -21.99
CA ASN A 481 -43.64 -9.13 -20.90
C ASN A 481 -43.47 -10.60 -20.41
N ASN A 482 -42.27 -10.99 -20.02
CA ASN A 482 -41.90 -12.28 -19.44
C ASN A 482 -41.16 -12.05 -18.11
N PRO A 483 -41.49 -12.77 -17.01
CA PRO A 483 -40.70 -12.69 -15.78
C PRO A 483 -39.22 -13.08 -16.00
N GLY A 484 -38.32 -12.40 -15.29
CA GLY A 484 -36.91 -12.79 -15.19
C GLY A 484 -35.89 -11.72 -15.57
N THR A 485 -36.32 -10.57 -16.07
CA THR A 485 -35.41 -9.41 -16.18
C THR A 485 -35.15 -8.80 -14.81
N ILE A 486 -33.88 -8.65 -14.42
CA ILE A 486 -33.42 -8.05 -13.16
C ILE A 486 -32.36 -6.99 -13.48
N ILE A 487 -32.61 -5.76 -13.03
CA ILE A 487 -31.68 -4.64 -13.18
C ILE A 487 -31.16 -4.25 -11.80
N ASN A 488 -29.85 -4.37 -11.58
CA ASN A 488 -29.16 -3.95 -10.36
C ASN A 488 -28.36 -2.68 -10.65
N GLY A 489 -28.97 -1.53 -10.33
CA GLY A 489 -28.53 -0.19 -10.72
C GLY A 489 -29.69 0.64 -11.29
N ASP A 490 -29.44 1.91 -11.56
CA ASP A 490 -30.51 2.84 -11.97
C ASP A 490 -30.92 2.65 -13.44
N ILE A 491 -32.18 2.96 -13.74
CA ILE A 491 -32.68 3.10 -15.13
C ILE A 491 -32.93 4.59 -15.39
N GLY A 492 -32.31 5.13 -16.44
CA GLY A 492 -32.50 6.50 -16.90
C GLY A 492 -33.06 6.54 -18.32
N THR A 493 -34.01 7.42 -18.58
CA THR A 493 -34.49 7.71 -19.94
C THR A 493 -34.64 9.20 -20.15
N SER A 494 -34.06 9.75 -21.21
CA SER A 494 -34.22 11.17 -21.58
C SER A 494 -33.79 11.39 -23.03
N PRO A 495 -34.52 12.19 -23.84
CA PRO A 495 -35.68 13.00 -23.46
C PRO A 495 -37.00 12.22 -23.42
N THR A 496 -37.03 10.97 -23.90
CA THR A 496 -38.25 10.15 -23.94
C THR A 496 -38.41 9.40 -22.60
N PRO A 497 -39.49 9.62 -21.81
CA PRO A 497 -39.62 9.03 -20.47
C PRO A 497 -40.05 7.56 -20.47
N ALA A 498 -40.27 6.96 -21.64
CA ALA A 498 -40.92 5.65 -21.75
C ALA A 498 -40.06 4.52 -21.17
N VAL A 499 -40.61 3.80 -20.19
CA VAL A 499 -40.06 2.54 -19.66
C VAL A 499 -41.20 1.53 -19.56
N GLY A 500 -41.09 0.43 -20.32
CA GLY A 500 -42.10 -0.63 -20.38
C GLY A 500 -41.57 -1.96 -19.86
N GLY A 501 -42.46 -2.76 -19.28
CA GLY A 501 -42.15 -4.13 -18.83
C GLY A 501 -41.53 -4.24 -17.44
N PHE A 502 -41.68 -3.21 -16.59
CA PHE A 502 -41.32 -3.20 -15.16
C PHE A 502 -42.53 -2.76 -14.33
N PRO A 503 -43.43 -3.68 -13.91
CA PRO A 503 -43.37 -5.16 -13.99
C PRO A 503 -43.64 -5.75 -15.40
N PRO A 504 -43.26 -7.03 -15.69
CA PRO A 504 -42.80 -8.07 -14.75
C PRO A 504 -41.29 -8.04 -14.43
N GLY A 505 -40.50 -7.21 -15.09
CA GLY A 505 -39.09 -7.00 -14.73
C GLY A 505 -38.96 -6.40 -13.33
N VAL A 506 -37.82 -6.66 -12.69
CA VAL A 506 -37.47 -6.17 -11.36
C VAL A 506 -36.36 -5.13 -11.50
N LEU A 507 -36.56 -3.97 -10.88
CA LEU A 507 -35.56 -2.92 -10.75
C LEU A 507 -35.10 -2.84 -9.30
N ASN A 508 -33.83 -3.13 -9.07
CA ASN A 508 -33.10 -2.93 -7.82
C ASN A 508 -32.25 -1.66 -7.94
N GLY A 509 -32.93 -0.51 -7.99
CA GLY A 509 -32.35 0.81 -8.21
C GLY A 509 -33.44 1.86 -8.34
N THR A 510 -33.07 3.05 -8.80
CA THR A 510 -33.99 4.18 -9.00
C THR A 510 -34.34 4.34 -10.48
N LEU A 511 -35.61 4.66 -10.76
CA LEU A 511 -36.06 5.02 -12.11
C LEU A 511 -36.04 6.55 -12.27
N HIS A 512 -35.25 7.03 -13.23
CA HIS A 512 -35.14 8.43 -13.63
C HIS A 512 -35.72 8.61 -15.05
N ALA A 513 -37.00 8.98 -15.14
CA ALA A 513 -37.70 9.12 -16.41
C ALA A 513 -37.92 10.60 -16.79
N SER A 514 -37.12 11.08 -17.74
CA SER A 514 -37.04 12.48 -18.20
C SER A 514 -36.94 13.49 -17.05
N ASP A 515 -36.11 13.21 -16.06
CA ASP A 515 -35.79 14.12 -14.97
C ASP A 515 -34.40 14.75 -15.14
N PRO A 516 -34.02 15.76 -14.32
CA PRO A 516 -32.74 16.42 -14.44
C PRO A 516 -31.52 15.51 -14.23
N ILE A 517 -31.65 14.42 -13.48
CA ILE A 517 -30.57 13.46 -13.23
C ILE A 517 -30.32 12.65 -14.52
N ALA A 518 -31.39 12.13 -15.14
CA ALA A 518 -31.30 11.47 -16.43
C ALA A 518 -30.79 12.43 -17.52
N GLU A 519 -31.25 13.68 -17.56
CA GLU A 519 -30.79 14.69 -18.51
C GLU A 519 -29.28 14.95 -18.40
N LEU A 520 -28.76 15.13 -17.17
CA LEU A 520 -27.33 15.30 -16.93
C LEU A 520 -26.54 14.04 -17.33
N ALA A 521 -27.02 12.85 -16.94
CA ALA A 521 -26.38 11.60 -17.30
C ALA A 521 -26.32 11.37 -18.82
N LYS A 522 -27.30 11.87 -19.60
CA LYS A 522 -27.28 11.84 -21.07
C LYS A 522 -26.20 12.73 -21.67
N LEU A 523 -25.97 13.90 -21.07
CA LEU A 523 -24.89 14.80 -21.47
C LEU A 523 -23.53 14.17 -21.18
N ASP A 524 -23.35 13.64 -19.97
CA ASP A 524 -22.13 12.99 -19.54
C ASP A 524 -21.83 11.73 -20.36
N LEU A 525 -22.85 10.93 -20.68
CA LEU A 525 -22.72 9.81 -21.63
C LEU A 525 -22.23 10.29 -23.00
N THR A 526 -22.68 11.45 -23.48
CA THR A 526 -22.19 12.01 -24.74
C THR A 526 -20.73 12.43 -24.65
N THR A 527 -20.31 13.02 -23.54
CA THR A 527 -18.91 13.35 -23.27
C THR A 527 -18.05 12.10 -23.24
N ALA A 528 -18.44 11.08 -22.48
CA ALA A 528 -17.75 9.79 -22.38
C ALA A 528 -17.63 9.07 -23.74
N TYR A 529 -18.72 9.04 -24.50
CA TYR A 529 -18.74 8.47 -25.84
C TYR A 529 -17.77 9.19 -26.79
N ASN A 530 -17.74 10.52 -26.75
CA ASN A 530 -16.85 11.31 -27.61
C ASN A 530 -15.38 11.21 -27.17
N ASP A 531 -15.08 11.12 -25.88
CA ASP A 531 -13.74 10.80 -25.37
C ASP A 531 -13.30 9.45 -25.95
N ALA A 532 -14.07 8.39 -25.68
CA ALA A 532 -13.75 7.04 -26.14
C ALA A 532 -13.59 6.97 -27.67
N ALA A 533 -14.42 7.67 -28.45
CA ALA A 533 -14.32 7.72 -29.91
C ALA A 533 -13.13 8.55 -30.41
N GLY A 534 -12.69 9.56 -29.65
CA GLY A 534 -11.60 10.47 -30.01
C GLY A 534 -10.19 9.92 -29.74
N ARG A 535 -10.07 8.83 -28.99
CA ARG A 535 -8.77 8.24 -28.64
C ARG A 535 -8.09 7.65 -29.88
N SER A 536 -6.79 7.87 -30.02
CA SER A 536 -6.02 7.45 -31.21
C SER A 536 -4.60 6.96 -30.92
N ILE A 537 -4.11 7.16 -29.70
CA ILE A 537 -2.75 6.78 -29.30
C ILE A 537 -2.71 5.26 -29.05
N ASN A 538 -1.69 4.58 -29.60
CA ASN A 538 -1.44 3.14 -29.42
C ASN A 538 -2.63 2.24 -29.80
N VAL A 539 -3.42 2.66 -30.80
CA VAL A 539 -4.55 1.88 -31.29
C VAL A 539 -4.10 0.59 -32.00
N VAL A 540 -4.64 -0.54 -31.56
CA VAL A 540 -4.50 -1.84 -32.22
C VAL A 540 -5.69 -2.05 -33.15
N THR A 541 -5.41 -2.14 -34.45
CA THR A 541 -6.47 -2.39 -35.44
C THR A 541 -6.69 -3.88 -35.63
N ILE A 542 -7.92 -4.35 -35.41
CA ILE A 542 -8.32 -5.75 -35.64
C ILE A 542 -8.87 -5.88 -37.06
N ALA A 543 -8.19 -6.67 -37.89
CA ALA A 543 -8.42 -6.73 -39.33
C ALA A 543 -9.79 -7.30 -39.72
N ASP A 544 -10.26 -8.35 -39.04
CA ASP A 544 -11.46 -9.08 -39.44
C ASP A 544 -12.71 -8.68 -38.66
N GLY A 545 -12.57 -7.83 -37.64
CA GLY A 545 -13.66 -7.44 -36.73
C GLY A 545 -14.17 -8.57 -35.82
N GLU A 546 -13.71 -9.82 -35.99
CA GLU A 546 -14.01 -10.92 -35.07
C GLU A 546 -13.05 -10.89 -33.87
N LEU A 547 -13.63 -10.86 -32.67
CA LEU A 547 -12.93 -10.86 -31.38
C LEU A 547 -12.96 -12.25 -30.72
N GLY A 548 -13.86 -13.13 -31.13
CA GLY A 548 -13.94 -14.48 -30.57
C GLY A 548 -12.64 -15.25 -30.76
N GLY A 549 -12.18 -15.91 -29.70
CA GLY A 549 -10.94 -16.71 -29.72
C GLY A 549 -9.66 -15.90 -29.50
N LEU A 550 -9.76 -14.58 -29.35
CA LEU A 550 -8.64 -13.73 -28.97
C LEU A 550 -8.48 -13.67 -27.44
N THR A 551 -7.24 -13.54 -27.01
CA THR A 551 -6.87 -13.07 -25.67
C THR A 551 -6.20 -11.71 -25.86
N LEU A 552 -6.83 -10.65 -25.34
CA LEU A 552 -6.37 -9.28 -25.52
C LEU A 552 -5.79 -8.72 -24.22
N ALA A 553 -4.65 -8.05 -24.34
CA ALA A 553 -4.03 -7.27 -23.27
C ALA A 553 -4.73 -5.89 -23.13
N PRO A 554 -4.46 -5.11 -22.07
CA PRO A 554 -5.06 -3.78 -21.90
C PRO A 554 -4.68 -2.86 -23.07
N GLY A 555 -5.62 -2.05 -23.56
CA GLY A 555 -5.34 -1.19 -24.70
C GLY A 555 -6.55 -0.61 -25.42
N LEU A 556 -6.26 0.10 -26.50
CA LEU A 556 -7.22 0.68 -27.43
C LEU A 556 -7.33 -0.19 -28.67
N TYR A 557 -8.55 -0.63 -29.00
CA TYR A 557 -8.82 -1.54 -30.11
C TYR A 557 -9.81 -0.91 -31.07
N MET A 558 -9.47 -0.88 -32.37
CA MET A 558 -10.36 -0.38 -33.41
C MET A 558 -10.65 -1.46 -34.44
N SER A 559 -11.91 -1.58 -34.85
CA SER A 559 -12.29 -2.52 -35.90
C SER A 559 -11.99 -1.94 -37.29
N ALA A 560 -11.19 -2.65 -38.10
CA ALA A 560 -10.96 -2.29 -39.49
C ALA A 560 -12.25 -2.30 -40.35
N PRO A 561 -13.13 -3.33 -40.27
CA PRO A 561 -14.42 -3.30 -40.97
C PRO A 561 -15.45 -2.36 -40.30
N GLY A 562 -15.09 -1.74 -39.17
CA GLY A 562 -15.94 -0.80 -38.42
C GLY A 562 -16.87 -1.48 -37.40
N SER A 563 -17.11 -2.79 -37.52
CA SER A 563 -17.92 -3.60 -36.58
C SER A 563 -17.07 -4.56 -35.78
N PHE A 564 -17.42 -4.80 -34.52
CA PHE A 564 -16.89 -5.94 -33.76
C PHE A 564 -17.94 -7.05 -33.62
N ALA A 565 -17.47 -8.28 -33.68
CA ALA A 565 -18.26 -9.49 -33.51
C ALA A 565 -17.58 -10.45 -32.52
N ILE A 566 -18.35 -11.10 -31.66
CA ILE A 566 -17.91 -12.25 -30.86
C ILE A 566 -18.84 -13.38 -31.24
N THR A 567 -18.52 -14.15 -32.28
CA THR A 567 -19.46 -15.14 -32.85
C THR A 567 -18.87 -16.53 -32.97
N SER A 568 -17.55 -16.63 -33.12
CA SER A 568 -16.86 -17.90 -33.34
C SER A 568 -16.62 -18.65 -32.03
N VAL A 569 -16.01 -17.99 -31.05
CA VAL A 569 -15.59 -18.51 -29.74
C VAL A 569 -15.63 -17.37 -28.71
N ASP A 570 -15.39 -17.66 -27.43
CA ASP A 570 -15.41 -16.64 -26.38
C ASP A 570 -14.18 -15.71 -26.50
N LEU A 571 -14.33 -14.46 -26.05
CA LEU A 571 -13.26 -13.45 -25.98
C LEU A 571 -12.66 -13.47 -24.56
N THR A 572 -11.33 -13.41 -24.44
CA THR A 572 -10.65 -13.22 -23.15
C THR A 572 -9.96 -11.87 -23.08
N LEU A 573 -10.15 -11.14 -21.98
CA LEU A 573 -9.46 -9.89 -21.65
C LEU A 573 -8.56 -10.14 -20.45
N ASP A 574 -7.25 -10.05 -20.66
CA ASP A 574 -6.24 -10.43 -19.68
C ASP A 574 -5.44 -9.22 -19.20
N ALA A 575 -5.63 -8.84 -17.93
CA ALA A 575 -5.00 -7.65 -17.36
C ALA A 575 -3.53 -7.84 -16.97
N GLN A 576 -2.97 -9.04 -17.13
CA GLN A 576 -1.55 -9.32 -16.91
C GLN A 576 -1.02 -8.89 -15.52
N GLY A 577 -1.89 -8.93 -14.51
CA GLY A 577 -1.57 -8.54 -13.13
C GLY A 577 -1.86 -7.06 -12.79
N ASP A 578 -2.29 -6.25 -13.74
CA ASP A 578 -2.66 -4.85 -13.50
C ASP A 578 -4.16 -4.69 -13.18
N ALA A 579 -4.49 -4.53 -11.91
CA ALA A 579 -5.87 -4.32 -11.46
C ALA A 579 -6.51 -3.02 -11.99
N ASN A 580 -5.73 -2.10 -12.56
CA ASN A 580 -6.19 -0.85 -13.18
C ASN A 580 -6.20 -0.91 -14.72
N ALA A 581 -5.95 -2.09 -15.31
CA ALA A 581 -5.98 -2.30 -16.75
C ALA A 581 -7.28 -1.80 -17.40
N VAL A 582 -7.15 -1.01 -18.47
CA VAL A 582 -8.27 -0.44 -19.23
C VAL A 582 -8.31 -1.00 -20.65
N TYR A 583 -9.52 -1.29 -21.10
CA TYR A 583 -9.83 -1.74 -22.46
C TYR A 583 -10.82 -0.79 -23.10
N VAL A 584 -10.50 -0.25 -24.26
CA VAL A 584 -11.40 0.60 -25.04
C VAL A 584 -11.56 0.00 -26.44
N PHE A 585 -12.78 -0.34 -26.80
CA PHE A 585 -13.13 -0.88 -28.12
C PHE A 585 -13.91 0.16 -28.93
N GLN A 586 -13.38 0.54 -30.09
CA GLN A 586 -13.97 1.53 -31.00
C GLN A 586 -14.59 0.86 -32.22
N MET A 587 -15.86 1.16 -32.45
CA MET A 587 -16.63 0.78 -33.64
C MET A 587 -17.22 2.05 -34.27
N PRO A 588 -16.40 2.91 -34.90
CA PRO A 588 -16.71 4.34 -35.07
C PRO A 588 -18.03 4.66 -35.78
N SER A 589 -18.52 3.77 -36.64
CA SER A 589 -19.74 3.98 -37.43
C SER A 589 -20.62 2.72 -37.56
N SER A 590 -20.33 1.67 -36.81
CA SER A 590 -20.95 0.35 -37.04
C SER A 590 -21.29 -0.37 -35.74
N THR A 591 -21.56 -1.68 -35.83
CA THR A 591 -22.26 -2.45 -34.81
C THR A 591 -21.33 -3.25 -33.91
N LEU A 592 -21.83 -3.59 -32.72
CA LEU A 592 -21.32 -4.68 -31.88
C LEU A 592 -22.30 -5.86 -31.96
N THR A 593 -21.82 -7.07 -32.26
CA THR A 593 -22.65 -8.29 -32.28
C THR A 593 -22.02 -9.39 -31.45
N VAL A 594 -22.75 -9.90 -30.47
CA VAL A 594 -22.34 -11.06 -29.66
C VAL A 594 -23.26 -12.22 -30.00
N GLY A 595 -22.69 -13.34 -30.43
CA GLY A 595 -23.42 -14.54 -30.80
C GLY A 595 -24.06 -15.22 -29.59
N ASN A 596 -24.96 -16.17 -29.87
CA ASN A 596 -25.66 -16.94 -28.84
C ASN A 596 -24.67 -17.70 -27.94
N GLY A 597 -24.87 -17.58 -26.62
CA GLY A 597 -24.06 -18.24 -25.59
C GLY A 597 -22.57 -17.89 -25.64
N ARG A 598 -22.18 -16.78 -26.28
CA ARG A 598 -20.79 -16.30 -26.29
C ARG A 598 -20.49 -15.47 -25.05
N GLN A 599 -19.23 -15.46 -24.64
CA GLN A 599 -18.79 -14.83 -23.40
C GLN A 599 -17.63 -13.86 -23.61
N VAL A 600 -17.59 -12.83 -22.76
CA VAL A 600 -16.39 -12.04 -22.46
C VAL A 600 -15.84 -12.51 -21.11
N ILE A 601 -14.66 -13.11 -21.13
CA ILE A 601 -13.98 -13.70 -19.99
C ILE A 601 -12.92 -12.72 -19.48
N LEU A 602 -12.86 -12.50 -18.17
CA LEU A 602 -11.87 -11.65 -17.51
C LEU A 602 -10.78 -12.51 -16.86
N SER A 603 -9.51 -12.18 -17.07
CA SER A 603 -8.37 -12.83 -16.43
C SER A 603 -7.31 -11.81 -15.98
N GLY A 604 -6.32 -12.28 -15.22
CA GLY A 604 -5.16 -11.46 -14.82
C GLY A 604 -5.50 -10.23 -13.98
N GLY A 605 -6.66 -10.19 -13.34
CA GLY A 605 -7.14 -9.03 -12.55
C GLY A 605 -8.02 -8.04 -13.31
N ALA A 606 -8.42 -8.35 -14.56
CA ALA A 606 -9.27 -7.47 -15.36
C ALA A 606 -10.62 -7.24 -14.68
N LYS A 607 -11.11 -5.99 -14.73
CA LYS A 607 -12.37 -5.58 -14.11
C LYS A 607 -13.37 -5.11 -15.16
N ALA A 608 -14.64 -5.48 -15.00
CA ALA A 608 -15.73 -4.99 -15.85
C ALA A 608 -15.89 -3.46 -15.80
N SER A 609 -15.53 -2.82 -14.68
CA SER A 609 -15.55 -1.35 -14.54
C SER A 609 -14.59 -0.62 -15.48
N ASN A 610 -13.54 -1.30 -15.98
CA ASN A 610 -12.49 -0.71 -16.82
C ASN A 610 -12.59 -1.11 -18.30
N ILE A 611 -13.72 -1.68 -18.73
CA ILE A 611 -13.94 -2.10 -20.12
C ILE A 611 -15.01 -1.22 -20.75
N PHE A 612 -14.68 -0.58 -21.88
CA PHE A 612 -15.52 0.40 -22.55
C PHE A 612 -15.71 0.04 -24.02
N TRP A 613 -16.97 -0.02 -24.46
CA TRP A 613 -17.36 -0.35 -25.82
C TRP A 613 -18.04 0.88 -26.45
N GLN A 614 -17.30 1.61 -27.29
CA GLN A 614 -17.83 2.73 -28.07
C GLN A 614 -18.42 2.20 -29.38
N VAL A 615 -19.76 2.18 -29.48
CA VAL A 615 -20.49 1.60 -30.61
C VAL A 615 -21.13 2.69 -31.46
N GLY A 616 -20.64 2.89 -32.68
CA GLY A 616 -21.07 3.94 -33.59
C GLY A 616 -22.49 3.80 -34.14
N SER A 617 -23.11 2.65 -33.93
CA SER A 617 -24.52 2.41 -34.23
C SER A 617 -25.18 1.64 -33.08
N SER A 618 -25.56 0.37 -33.30
CA SER A 618 -26.29 -0.44 -32.34
C SER A 618 -25.45 -1.62 -31.83
N ALA A 619 -25.76 -2.07 -30.62
CA ALA A 619 -25.20 -3.29 -30.03
C ALA A 619 -26.27 -4.37 -29.87
N THR A 620 -25.94 -5.61 -30.18
CA THR A 620 -26.82 -6.77 -30.00
C THR A 620 -26.09 -7.86 -29.22
N LEU A 621 -26.62 -8.22 -28.05
CA LEU A 621 -26.18 -9.34 -27.25
C LEU A 621 -27.12 -10.53 -27.49
N GLY A 622 -26.64 -11.57 -28.17
CA GLY A 622 -27.40 -12.75 -28.51
C GLY A 622 -27.84 -13.56 -27.29
N THR A 623 -28.80 -14.47 -27.50
CA THR A 623 -29.40 -15.28 -26.43
C THR A 623 -28.35 -15.92 -25.52
N THR A 624 -28.59 -15.89 -24.20
CA THR A 624 -27.75 -16.49 -23.15
C THR A 624 -26.26 -16.08 -23.16
N SER A 625 -25.89 -14.99 -23.83
CA SER A 625 -24.53 -14.46 -23.80
C SER A 625 -24.17 -13.89 -22.42
N VAL A 626 -22.87 -13.88 -22.08
CA VAL A 626 -22.34 -13.30 -20.83
C VAL A 626 -21.37 -12.19 -21.19
N PHE A 627 -21.79 -10.94 -21.03
CA PHE A 627 -21.03 -9.79 -21.49
C PHE A 627 -20.48 -8.96 -20.32
N LYS A 628 -19.32 -8.32 -20.54
CA LYS A 628 -18.61 -7.51 -19.53
C LYS A 628 -18.31 -6.11 -20.05
N GLY A 629 -18.53 -5.09 -19.23
CA GLY A 629 -18.13 -3.72 -19.50
C GLY A 629 -19.27 -2.75 -19.83
N THR A 630 -18.90 -1.48 -20.03
CA THR A 630 -19.83 -0.39 -20.32
C THR A 630 -20.01 -0.24 -21.83
N ILE A 631 -21.22 -0.52 -22.31
CA ILE A 631 -21.63 -0.31 -23.71
C ILE A 631 -22.15 1.11 -23.87
N MET A 632 -21.47 1.92 -24.68
CA MET A 632 -21.89 3.26 -25.08
C MET A 632 -22.25 3.23 -26.57
N ALA A 633 -23.53 3.02 -26.87
CA ALA A 633 -24.02 2.94 -28.24
C ALA A 633 -24.65 4.25 -28.70
N ASP A 634 -24.36 4.67 -29.93
CA ASP A 634 -25.00 5.85 -30.51
C ASP A 634 -26.51 5.62 -30.71
N GLN A 635 -26.86 4.43 -31.23
CA GLN A 635 -28.22 4.00 -31.50
C GLN A 635 -28.71 3.00 -30.43
N ALA A 636 -29.22 1.84 -30.84
CA ALA A 636 -29.98 0.95 -29.96
C ALA A 636 -29.08 -0.09 -29.28
N ILE A 637 -29.48 -0.55 -28.10
CA ILE A 637 -28.88 -1.71 -27.45
C ILE A 637 -29.95 -2.78 -27.27
N THR A 638 -29.71 -3.99 -27.74
CA THR A 638 -30.64 -5.12 -27.65
C THR A 638 -29.96 -6.26 -26.91
N LEU A 639 -30.58 -6.71 -25.81
CA LEU A 639 -30.23 -7.92 -25.11
C LEU A 639 -31.32 -8.96 -25.40
N GLU A 640 -30.95 -10.01 -26.12
CA GLU A 640 -31.87 -11.11 -26.43
C GLU A 640 -32.06 -12.02 -25.21
N THR A 641 -32.98 -13.00 -25.34
CA THR A 641 -33.44 -13.86 -24.24
C THR A 641 -32.30 -14.42 -23.41
N GLY A 642 -32.27 -14.08 -22.11
CA GLY A 642 -31.33 -14.67 -21.16
C GLY A 642 -29.90 -14.14 -21.22
N ALA A 643 -29.60 -13.15 -22.08
CA ALA A 643 -28.29 -12.49 -22.05
C ALA A 643 -28.05 -11.79 -20.70
N THR A 644 -26.80 -11.78 -20.24
CA THR A 644 -26.38 -11.15 -18.98
C THR A 644 -25.29 -10.12 -19.23
N LEU A 645 -25.34 -9.03 -18.47
CA LEU A 645 -24.40 -7.92 -18.56
C LEU A 645 -23.91 -7.54 -17.16
N ASP A 646 -22.62 -7.74 -16.91
CA ASP A 646 -21.92 -7.14 -15.77
C ASP A 646 -21.19 -5.91 -16.30
N GLY A 647 -21.84 -4.76 -16.15
CA GLY A 647 -21.63 -3.62 -17.02
C GLY A 647 -22.80 -2.65 -17.07
N ARG A 648 -22.84 -1.85 -18.14
CA ARG A 648 -23.87 -0.82 -18.36
C ARG A 648 -24.34 -0.83 -19.81
N ALA A 649 -25.64 -0.62 -20.04
CA ALA A 649 -26.23 -0.48 -21.35
C ALA A 649 -26.67 0.98 -21.58
N LEU A 650 -25.77 1.78 -22.17
CA LEU A 650 -25.92 3.22 -22.32
C LEU A 650 -26.14 3.60 -23.80
N ALA A 651 -27.40 3.72 -24.21
CA ALA A 651 -27.83 4.11 -25.55
C ALA A 651 -28.03 5.64 -25.64
N ARG A 652 -27.29 6.33 -26.51
CA ARG A 652 -27.34 7.80 -26.65
C ARG A 652 -28.65 8.29 -27.26
N ILE A 653 -29.08 7.74 -28.40
CA ILE A 653 -30.21 8.29 -29.15
C ILE A 653 -31.42 7.35 -29.09
N ALA A 654 -31.22 6.04 -29.27
CA ALA A 654 -32.31 5.10 -29.44
C ALA A 654 -32.68 4.37 -28.13
N ALA A 655 -33.41 3.27 -28.28
CA ALA A 655 -33.98 2.50 -27.17
C ALA A 655 -33.04 1.38 -26.69
N VAL A 656 -33.30 0.92 -25.46
CA VAL A 656 -32.77 -0.35 -24.94
C VAL A 656 -33.88 -1.38 -24.90
N SER A 657 -33.65 -2.57 -25.46
CA SER A 657 -34.61 -3.68 -25.52
C SER A 657 -34.10 -4.91 -24.77
N LEU A 658 -34.96 -5.52 -23.95
CA LEU A 658 -34.63 -6.59 -23.02
C LEU A 658 -35.63 -7.76 -23.11
N ASP A 659 -35.14 -8.97 -22.87
CA ASP A 659 -35.92 -10.20 -22.71
C ASP A 659 -35.24 -11.14 -21.70
N THR A 660 -35.80 -11.26 -20.49
CA THR A 660 -35.30 -12.15 -19.42
C THR A 660 -33.80 -11.94 -19.12
N ASN A 661 -33.35 -10.69 -18.95
CA ASN A 661 -31.92 -10.37 -18.79
C ASN A 661 -31.52 -10.02 -17.35
N VAL A 662 -30.26 -10.28 -16.99
CA VAL A 662 -29.67 -9.73 -15.75
C VAL A 662 -28.63 -8.68 -16.11
N ILE A 663 -28.83 -7.44 -15.66
CA ILE A 663 -27.85 -6.36 -15.79
C ILE A 663 -27.44 -5.91 -14.40
N THR A 664 -26.14 -5.87 -14.13
CA THR A 664 -25.57 -5.44 -12.85
C THR A 664 -24.46 -4.44 -13.11
N ILE A 665 -24.52 -3.26 -12.49
CA ILE A 665 -23.41 -2.31 -12.56
C ILE A 665 -22.14 -2.94 -11.95
N PRO A 666 -20.94 -2.73 -12.54
CA PRO A 666 -19.71 -3.26 -11.99
C PRO A 666 -19.46 -2.73 -10.57
N ALA A 667 -18.89 -3.56 -9.69
CA ALA A 667 -18.38 -3.10 -8.40
C ALA A 667 -17.30 -2.02 -8.63
N PRO A 668 -17.25 -0.98 -7.78
CA PRO A 668 -16.24 0.08 -7.86
C PRO A 668 -14.80 -0.44 -7.96
#